data_AF-A0A0G1AT16-F1
#
_entry.id   AF-A0A0G1AT16-F1
#
_cell.length_a   1.000
_cell.length_b   1.000
_cell.length_c   1.000
_cell.angle_alpha   90.00
_cell.angle_beta   90.00
_cell.angle_gamma   90.00
#
_symmetry.space_group_name_H-M   'P 1'
#
loop_
_entity.id
_entity.type
_entity.pdbx_description
1 polymer ?
#
loop_
_entity_poly.entity_id
_entity_poly.type
_entity_poly.pdbx_seq_one_letter_code
_entity_poly.pdbx_strand_id
1 'polypeptide(L)'
;MDFNKNSEKLNSENAVSKRTESPESKKEIVIGKKTLVFIVGLPGSGKSTFAINHFPAETIVSTDRIRQEISNNPANQLVSGKAFEIAKTLVEERLRRGEIAVVDAQNLSEDTRAQFYQAAEAHGARVEAIFLDVSAEESVERDHARKKNVGESYIKRRGSAHKTAEASLRRSKHVHAVHAIKSNEFDTVSVALPEDDAEALEADKELYKEAGVAEAMITAAETGFLRKEIPEELETIPLKAGSVLFLENEEGAGTKTFSKENFLPHQIIDAKNIARRIKTNITDRAVTDMMKNILRQRLWLNLTTVVSYPPNFPYTAELESAVKNNAEKRKLEIPVSFIRIVPDAQTQELPKELAESEKTGVAPLMTTINKNDAARFRVEVIRDAPQDSPLFIMGDIQGCYKAMRELSGEVRKENITKKKSGESEPKRTIVFVGDMADRGPYDAEAVIYITSLVRANRAILVKGNHDENLLRGLRGKEVNSEETRSTLQELKRRLKPASLQKIIEVLEKAPVVAQWKGVVVAHASLPRIPRPEEKFAESENDDEDEKGNKAHGERHQIIHGARSGRFVGGRAEVWKLHNTVAHDPDVLIVGGHTHEEEPITDLIAGTTILDANAEIKGKLWGMYYPELEFASAEEPSVLKKYEILTGKELPRGQELLAFIEYARQQGFIEIKHGTGEYEGLILTTYSGITEACNAWEKYPVLREFRGLIIDTKGNIVARPFEKTHKAGDEIPLDKLEIPPEKVFEKANGSLGIVYFWKEKWRVATKFSFESEEYTKPVYEMLGRMDTSALDQAKTHLFEIILPNDSHIVDYGGKQDLVFLNSIIPETGEPADWDEVGKTARKLGTRTARDVTADFPNKTIADIYRMLQQEGSAANLEGVMAQYSDTEGKKVLVKVKTREYDDKKFVRDRLDWKDILESFDPKTMEVPPENLEKLLSYNFDNAFARATLEARIQWIKEQYREIARQTLEFLSSPKGEADRIFQEKISRGIDPKRALEESLRSAAANLKELLKDYSGEAFKNEMGALMGFLRGIMSDKEKPEARLIGHAFAKIQKMIEQEKKKKGKNSFWIVPQ
;
A
#
# COMPACT_ATOMS: atom_id res chain seq x y z
N MET A 1 -53.61 18.40 3.03
CA MET A 1 -54.13 18.54 1.66
C MET A 1 -53.11 17.92 0.73
N ASP A 2 -53.55 16.89 0.04
CA ASP A 2 -52.80 15.97 -0.82
C ASP A 2 -52.04 16.65 -1.96
N PHE A 3 -50.89 16.08 -2.33
CA PHE A 3 -50.53 15.96 -3.75
C PHE A 3 -49.77 14.65 -3.99
N ASN A 4 -50.54 13.65 -4.41
CA ASN A 4 -50.13 12.38 -4.98
C ASN A 4 -50.31 12.44 -6.51
N LYS A 5 -49.53 11.65 -7.27
CA LYS A 5 -49.55 11.45 -8.75
C LYS A 5 -48.61 12.33 -9.60
N ASN A 6 -47.52 11.72 -10.07
CA ASN A 6 -47.19 11.61 -11.50
C ASN A 6 -45.81 10.95 -11.70
N SER A 7 -45.81 9.62 -11.89
CA SER A 7 -44.67 8.92 -12.50
C SER A 7 -45.15 7.71 -13.31
N GLU A 8 -46.18 7.92 -14.14
CA GLU A 8 -46.54 7.02 -15.24
C GLU A 8 -46.65 7.88 -16.50
N LYS A 9 -45.59 7.86 -17.32
CA LYS A 9 -45.52 8.13 -18.77
C LYS A 9 -44.17 8.70 -19.12
N LEU A 10 -43.26 7.82 -19.52
CA LEU A 10 -42.21 8.06 -20.53
C LEU A 10 -41.61 6.68 -20.86
N ASN A 11 -42.45 5.81 -21.43
CA ASN A 11 -42.05 4.56 -22.05
C ASN A 11 -42.84 4.40 -23.35
N SER A 12 -42.38 5.06 -24.39
CA SER A 12 -42.67 4.71 -25.78
C SER A 12 -41.69 5.44 -26.68
N GLU A 13 -41.15 4.71 -27.66
CA GLU A 13 -40.28 5.17 -28.75
C GLU A 13 -38.76 5.06 -28.49
N ASN A 14 -38.26 3.82 -28.59
CA ASN A 14 -37.25 3.50 -29.60
C ASN A 14 -37.22 1.99 -29.85
N ALA A 15 -38.01 1.56 -30.83
CA ALA A 15 -37.98 0.22 -31.38
C ALA A 15 -36.81 0.13 -32.38
N VAL A 16 -35.71 -0.52 -31.97
CA VAL A 16 -34.65 -0.98 -32.90
C VAL A 16 -34.45 -2.48 -32.69
N SER A 17 -34.84 -3.23 -33.73
CA SER A 17 -34.58 -4.65 -34.03
C SER A 17 -34.42 -5.63 -32.85
N LYS A 18 -35.51 -6.33 -32.50
CA LYS A 18 -35.46 -7.63 -31.85
C LYS A 18 -34.73 -8.64 -32.76
N ARG A 19 -33.45 -8.90 -32.48
CA ARG A 19 -32.90 -10.24 -32.73
C ARG A 19 -33.47 -11.15 -31.65
N THR A 20 -34.09 -12.24 -32.07
CA THR A 20 -34.54 -13.33 -31.21
C THR A 20 -33.32 -13.98 -30.55
N GLU A 21 -33.02 -13.59 -29.32
CA GLU A 21 -32.16 -14.38 -28.44
C GLU A 21 -32.97 -15.53 -27.84
N SER A 22 -32.43 -16.74 -27.96
CA SER A 22 -32.90 -17.96 -27.33
C SER A 22 -32.95 -17.81 -25.80
N PRO A 23 -33.84 -18.54 -25.08
CA PRO A 23 -33.88 -18.50 -23.63
C PRO A 23 -32.53 -18.97 -23.08
N GLU A 24 -31.80 -18.05 -22.42
CA GLU A 24 -30.53 -18.33 -21.76
C GLU A 24 -30.69 -19.49 -20.78
N SER A 25 -29.82 -20.49 -20.88
CA SER A 25 -29.78 -21.63 -19.98
C SER A 25 -29.50 -21.15 -18.55
N LYS A 26 -30.42 -21.37 -17.62
CA LYS A 26 -30.17 -21.16 -16.18
C LYS A 26 -28.94 -21.97 -15.76
N LYS A 27 -27.96 -21.30 -15.18
CA LYS A 27 -26.70 -21.91 -14.74
C LYS A 27 -26.82 -22.27 -13.26
N GLU A 28 -26.75 -23.56 -12.95
CA GLU A 28 -26.86 -24.07 -11.58
C GLU A 28 -25.49 -24.52 -11.07
N ILE A 29 -25.10 -24.04 -9.86
CA ILE A 29 -23.86 -24.40 -9.16
C ILE A 29 -24.24 -25.28 -7.97
N VAL A 30 -23.70 -26.50 -7.88
CA VAL A 30 -23.99 -27.43 -6.78
C VAL A 30 -22.84 -27.41 -5.77
N ILE A 31 -23.13 -27.03 -4.53
CA ILE A 31 -22.16 -27.03 -3.43
C ILE A 31 -22.54 -28.11 -2.42
N GLY A 32 -21.65 -29.07 -2.17
CA GLY A 32 -21.87 -30.14 -1.20
C GLY A 32 -21.40 -29.79 0.22
N LYS A 33 -21.74 -30.65 1.19
CA LYS A 33 -21.15 -30.60 2.55
C LYS A 33 -19.63 -30.67 2.52
N LYS A 34 -18.99 -30.16 3.58
CA LYS A 34 -17.54 -30.18 3.76
C LYS A 34 -16.79 -29.53 2.58
N THR A 35 -17.25 -28.35 2.20
CA THR A 35 -16.73 -27.57 1.07
C THR A 35 -16.28 -26.18 1.52
N LEU A 36 -15.06 -25.82 1.15
CA LEU A 36 -14.55 -24.46 1.19
C LEU A 36 -14.87 -23.77 -0.13
N VAL A 37 -15.60 -22.65 -0.07
CA VAL A 37 -15.96 -21.85 -1.25
C VAL A 37 -15.25 -20.50 -1.19
N PHE A 38 -14.52 -20.14 -2.25
CA PHE A 38 -14.01 -18.78 -2.42
C PHE A 38 -14.94 -17.96 -3.30
N ILE A 39 -15.29 -16.75 -2.87
CA ILE A 39 -15.88 -15.75 -3.76
C ILE A 39 -14.77 -14.82 -4.21
N VAL A 40 -14.57 -14.68 -5.52
CA VAL A 40 -13.41 -14.00 -6.13
C VAL A 40 -13.87 -12.87 -7.04
N GLY A 41 -13.27 -11.69 -6.92
CA GLY A 41 -13.69 -10.50 -7.68
C GLY A 41 -13.14 -9.18 -7.14
N LEU A 42 -13.13 -8.14 -7.98
CA LEU A 42 -12.70 -6.80 -7.60
C LEU A 42 -13.60 -6.18 -6.52
N PRO A 43 -13.13 -5.21 -5.72
CA PRO A 43 -14.05 -4.32 -5.00
C PRO A 43 -15.07 -3.72 -5.96
N GLY A 44 -16.35 -3.63 -5.56
CA GLY A 44 -17.43 -3.20 -6.47
C GLY A 44 -18.00 -4.29 -7.39
N SER A 45 -17.40 -5.48 -7.47
CA SER A 45 -17.86 -6.56 -8.36
C SER A 45 -19.11 -7.31 -7.89
N GLY A 46 -19.66 -7.01 -6.70
CA GLY A 46 -20.85 -7.68 -6.16
C GLY A 46 -20.61 -8.92 -5.29
N LYS A 47 -19.37 -9.21 -4.88
CA LYS A 47 -19.02 -10.41 -4.08
C LYS A 47 -19.89 -10.64 -2.85
N SER A 48 -19.95 -9.67 -1.94
CA SER A 48 -20.69 -9.81 -0.69
C SER A 48 -22.20 -9.93 -0.94
N THR A 49 -22.72 -9.21 -1.93
CA THR A 49 -24.12 -9.33 -2.38
C THR A 49 -24.41 -10.73 -2.90
N PHE A 50 -23.52 -11.28 -3.73
CA PHE A 50 -23.61 -12.65 -4.21
C PHE A 50 -23.59 -13.67 -3.06
N ALA A 51 -22.66 -13.50 -2.11
CA ALA A 51 -22.54 -14.37 -0.95
C ALA A 51 -23.86 -14.45 -0.15
N ILE A 52 -24.42 -13.29 0.20
CA ILE A 52 -25.64 -13.15 1.01
C ILE A 52 -26.86 -13.75 0.28
N ASN A 53 -26.94 -13.62 -1.03
CA ASN A 53 -28.09 -14.11 -1.81
C ASN A 53 -28.08 -15.64 -2.00
N HIS A 54 -26.92 -16.27 -1.90
CA HIS A 54 -26.72 -17.68 -2.29
C HIS A 54 -26.23 -18.60 -1.17
N PHE A 55 -25.82 -18.08 -0.01
CA PHE A 55 -25.32 -18.87 1.11
C PHE A 55 -25.86 -18.36 2.45
N PRO A 56 -26.13 -19.24 3.44
CA PRO A 56 -26.55 -18.79 4.76
C PRO A 56 -25.51 -17.89 5.40
N ALA A 57 -25.95 -16.87 6.13
CA ALA A 57 -25.10 -15.82 6.72
C ALA A 57 -24.03 -16.38 7.66
N GLU A 58 -24.31 -17.51 8.31
CA GLU A 58 -23.41 -18.20 9.25
C GLU A 58 -22.30 -18.98 8.54
N THR A 59 -22.47 -19.33 7.27
CA THR A 59 -21.44 -19.99 6.44
C THR A 59 -20.41 -19.00 5.91
N ILE A 60 -20.76 -17.70 5.85
CA ILE A 60 -19.94 -16.64 5.26
C ILE A 60 -18.90 -16.14 6.28
N VAL A 61 -17.64 -16.43 5.98
CA VAL A 61 -16.45 -15.97 6.71
C VAL A 61 -15.89 -14.75 5.97
N SER A 62 -16.38 -13.57 6.32
CA SER A 62 -15.92 -12.29 5.76
C SER A 62 -14.76 -11.71 6.57
N THR A 63 -13.64 -11.42 5.90
CA THR A 63 -12.49 -10.76 6.56
C THR A 63 -12.80 -9.32 6.98
N ASP A 64 -13.68 -8.62 6.26
CA ASP A 64 -14.15 -7.27 6.64
C ASP A 64 -14.99 -7.32 7.91
N ARG A 65 -15.90 -8.30 8.02
CA ARG A 65 -16.70 -8.53 9.24
C ARG A 65 -15.82 -8.85 10.44
N ILE A 66 -14.80 -9.67 10.25
CA ILE A 66 -13.86 -10.03 11.33
C ILE A 66 -13.00 -8.82 11.72
N ARG A 67 -12.53 -8.00 10.76
CA ARG A 67 -11.88 -6.71 11.08
C ARG A 67 -12.79 -5.83 11.93
N GLN A 68 -14.05 -5.69 11.55
CA GLN A 68 -15.02 -4.94 12.35
C GLN A 68 -15.22 -5.53 13.76
N GLU A 69 -15.29 -6.85 13.89
CA GLU A 69 -15.43 -7.56 15.17
C GLU A 69 -14.23 -7.35 16.10
N ILE A 70 -13.02 -7.27 15.57
CA ILE A 70 -11.81 -7.09 16.39
C ILE A 70 -11.42 -5.63 16.61
N SER A 71 -11.74 -4.72 15.67
CA SER A 71 -11.27 -3.32 15.71
C SER A 71 -12.37 -2.26 15.66
N ASN A 72 -13.65 -2.65 15.62
CA ASN A 72 -14.81 -1.82 15.30
C ASN A 72 -14.73 -1.11 13.93
N ASN A 73 -13.70 -1.37 13.13
CA ASN A 73 -13.48 -0.72 11.83
C ASN A 73 -13.15 -1.77 10.76
N PRO A 74 -14.05 -2.05 9.79
CA PRO A 74 -13.79 -3.04 8.73
C PRO A 74 -12.63 -2.65 7.81
N ALA A 75 -12.25 -1.36 7.75
CA ALA A 75 -11.15 -0.89 6.93
C ALA A 75 -9.78 -0.99 7.62
N ASN A 76 -9.70 -1.34 8.91
CA ASN A 76 -8.43 -1.38 9.65
C ASN A 76 -7.50 -2.49 9.13
N GLN A 77 -6.51 -2.10 8.34
CA GLN A 77 -5.50 -2.95 7.74
C GLN A 77 -4.40 -3.41 8.70
N LEU A 78 -4.17 -2.70 9.82
CA LEU A 78 -3.18 -3.12 10.83
C LEU A 78 -3.53 -4.47 11.46
N VAL A 79 -4.82 -4.79 11.52
CA VAL A 79 -5.31 -6.07 12.06
C VAL A 79 -5.60 -7.12 11.00
N SER A 80 -5.31 -6.85 9.72
CA SER A 80 -5.61 -7.79 8.62
C SER A 80 -4.98 -9.16 8.85
N GLY A 81 -3.72 -9.24 9.31
CA GLY A 81 -3.09 -10.53 9.62
C GLY A 81 -3.86 -11.32 10.68
N LYS A 82 -4.34 -10.65 11.73
CA LYS A 82 -5.15 -11.26 12.80
C LYS A 82 -6.57 -11.62 12.34
N ALA A 83 -7.16 -10.80 11.47
CA ALA A 83 -8.45 -11.11 10.86
C ALA A 83 -8.38 -12.39 9.99
N PHE A 84 -7.29 -12.56 9.22
CA PHE A 84 -7.05 -13.79 8.46
C PHE A 84 -6.80 -15.00 9.35
N GLU A 85 -6.08 -14.86 10.46
CA GLU A 85 -5.87 -15.94 11.45
C GLU A 85 -7.21 -16.41 12.06
N ILE A 86 -8.08 -15.48 12.45
CA ILE A 86 -9.43 -15.78 12.96
C ILE A 86 -10.30 -16.40 11.85
N ALA A 87 -10.25 -15.85 10.63
CA ALA A 87 -10.98 -16.40 9.48
C ALA A 87 -10.57 -17.85 9.21
N LYS A 88 -9.25 -18.13 9.22
CA LYS A 88 -8.72 -19.49 9.05
C LYS A 88 -9.23 -20.42 10.14
N THR A 89 -9.20 -19.99 11.40
CA THR A 89 -9.70 -20.80 12.53
C THR A 89 -11.20 -21.10 12.39
N LEU A 90 -12.02 -20.13 11.97
CA LEU A 90 -13.44 -20.35 11.69
C LEU A 90 -13.66 -21.35 10.56
N VAL A 91 -12.90 -21.22 9.47
CA VAL A 91 -12.93 -22.17 8.35
C VAL A 91 -12.54 -23.57 8.82
N GLU A 92 -11.42 -23.73 9.52
CA GLU A 92 -10.95 -25.02 10.05
C GLU A 92 -12.01 -25.69 10.93
N GLU A 93 -12.59 -24.95 11.89
CA GLU A 93 -13.60 -25.52 12.78
C GLU A 93 -14.88 -25.95 12.05
N ARG A 94 -15.31 -25.21 11.02
CA ARG A 94 -16.45 -25.62 10.18
C ARG A 94 -16.13 -26.85 9.34
N LEU A 95 -14.98 -26.86 8.66
CA LEU A 95 -14.56 -27.97 7.80
C LEU A 95 -14.30 -29.26 8.61
N ARG A 96 -13.75 -29.14 9.82
CA ARG A 96 -13.56 -30.24 10.77
C ARG A 96 -14.89 -30.93 11.11
N ARG A 97 -15.99 -30.18 11.11
CA ARG A 97 -17.35 -30.68 11.38
C ARG A 97 -18.12 -31.12 10.14
N GLY A 98 -17.52 -31.01 8.95
CA GLY A 98 -18.18 -31.39 7.70
C GLY A 98 -19.09 -30.29 7.12
N GLU A 99 -18.96 -29.05 7.58
CA GLU A 99 -19.82 -27.94 7.16
C GLU A 99 -19.24 -27.14 5.99
N ILE A 100 -20.09 -26.36 5.32
CA ILE A 100 -19.68 -25.42 4.27
C ILE A 100 -19.05 -24.18 4.91
N ALA A 101 -17.94 -23.68 4.35
CA ALA A 101 -17.34 -22.40 4.71
C ALA A 101 -17.11 -21.55 3.46
N VAL A 102 -17.67 -20.33 3.43
CA VAL A 102 -17.59 -19.40 2.29
C VAL A 102 -16.69 -18.23 2.65
N VAL A 103 -15.53 -18.10 2.02
CA VAL A 103 -14.58 -17.02 2.29
C VAL A 103 -14.89 -15.81 1.43
N ASP A 104 -15.47 -14.76 2.04
CA ASP A 104 -15.68 -13.46 1.42
C ASP A 104 -14.48 -12.54 1.67
N ALA A 105 -13.65 -12.42 0.63
CA ALA A 105 -12.49 -11.54 0.55
C ALA A 105 -12.21 -11.23 -0.93
N GLN A 106 -11.16 -10.47 -1.24
CA GLN A 106 -10.79 -10.23 -2.65
C GLN A 106 -10.37 -11.53 -3.36
N ASN A 107 -9.65 -12.41 -2.66
CA ASN A 107 -9.21 -13.73 -3.13
C ASN A 107 -8.50 -13.73 -4.50
N LEU A 108 -7.87 -12.61 -4.90
CA LEU A 108 -7.28 -12.43 -6.23
C LEU A 108 -5.96 -13.19 -6.41
N SER A 109 -5.14 -13.32 -5.37
CA SER A 109 -3.81 -13.97 -5.42
C SER A 109 -3.78 -15.31 -4.68
N GLU A 110 -2.98 -16.25 -5.16
CA GLU A 110 -2.84 -17.58 -4.56
C GLU A 110 -2.30 -17.52 -3.13
N ASP A 111 -1.35 -16.62 -2.84
CA ASP A 111 -0.82 -16.37 -1.49
C ASP A 111 -1.91 -16.12 -0.45
N THR A 112 -2.94 -15.33 -0.80
CA THR A 112 -4.04 -15.02 0.14
C THR A 112 -4.95 -16.22 0.40
N ARG A 113 -5.00 -17.18 -0.55
CA ARG A 113 -5.82 -18.39 -0.48
C ARG A 113 -5.06 -19.56 0.16
N ALA A 114 -3.73 -19.57 0.10
CA ALA A 114 -2.87 -20.67 0.55
C ALA A 114 -3.16 -21.15 1.98
N GLN A 115 -3.36 -20.22 2.92
CA GLN A 115 -3.69 -20.57 4.31
C GLN A 115 -5.02 -21.32 4.45
N PHE A 116 -6.00 -21.05 3.57
CA PHE A 116 -7.29 -21.73 3.59
C PHE A 116 -7.25 -23.06 2.82
N TYR A 117 -6.36 -23.20 1.82
CA TYR A 117 -6.08 -24.50 1.21
C TYR A 117 -5.51 -25.47 2.25
N GLN A 118 -4.57 -25.02 3.08
CA GLN A 118 -4.04 -25.83 4.18
C GLN A 118 -5.14 -26.29 5.15
N ALA A 119 -6.08 -25.40 5.49
CA ALA A 119 -7.24 -25.73 6.32
C ALA A 119 -8.14 -26.79 5.66
N ALA A 120 -8.38 -26.66 4.36
CA ALA A 120 -9.16 -27.64 3.61
C ALA A 120 -8.48 -29.01 3.52
N GLU A 121 -7.18 -29.03 3.22
CA GLU A 121 -6.38 -30.26 3.15
C GLU A 121 -6.31 -30.99 4.49
N ALA A 122 -6.07 -30.27 5.59
CA ALA A 122 -5.99 -30.83 6.94
C ALA A 122 -7.28 -31.58 7.35
N HIS A 123 -8.42 -31.21 6.76
CA HIS A 123 -9.70 -31.83 7.04
C HIS A 123 -10.27 -32.64 5.87
N GLY A 124 -9.57 -32.74 4.73
CA GLY A 124 -10.07 -33.43 3.53
C GLY A 124 -11.36 -32.80 3.00
N ALA A 125 -11.42 -31.48 2.95
CA ALA A 125 -12.54 -30.72 2.40
C ALA A 125 -12.35 -30.43 0.91
N ARG A 126 -13.46 -30.37 0.18
CA ARG A 126 -13.46 -29.94 -1.23
C ARG A 126 -13.27 -28.42 -1.29
N VAL A 127 -12.63 -27.92 -2.34
CA VAL A 127 -12.40 -26.49 -2.55
C VAL A 127 -13.00 -26.06 -3.88
N GLU A 128 -13.90 -25.07 -3.85
CA GLU A 128 -14.52 -24.50 -5.04
C GLU A 128 -14.35 -22.99 -5.07
N ALA A 129 -14.34 -22.39 -6.27
CA ALA A 129 -14.24 -20.95 -6.44
C ALA A 129 -15.34 -20.42 -7.34
N ILE A 130 -16.00 -19.35 -6.91
CA ILE A 130 -16.98 -18.58 -7.67
C ILE A 130 -16.30 -17.27 -8.08
N PHE A 131 -15.99 -17.13 -9.37
CA PHE A 131 -15.28 -15.98 -9.92
C PHE A 131 -16.28 -15.02 -10.57
N LEU A 132 -16.41 -13.81 -10.03
CA LEU A 132 -17.25 -12.76 -10.60
C LEU A 132 -16.44 -11.98 -11.65
N ASP A 133 -16.77 -12.22 -12.92
CA ASP A 133 -16.14 -11.58 -14.09
C ASP A 133 -16.79 -10.23 -14.37
N VAL A 134 -16.37 -9.23 -13.59
CA VAL A 134 -16.78 -7.82 -13.71
C VAL A 134 -15.54 -7.00 -13.99
N SER A 135 -15.58 -6.15 -15.03
CA SER A 135 -14.43 -5.34 -15.44
C SER A 135 -14.02 -4.33 -14.36
N ALA A 136 -12.81 -3.79 -14.46
CA ALA A 136 -12.36 -2.75 -13.55
C ALA A 136 -13.17 -1.47 -13.74
N GLU A 137 -13.56 -1.16 -14.97
CA GLU A 137 -14.38 0.00 -15.34
C GLU A 137 -15.77 -0.09 -14.71
N GLU A 138 -16.45 -1.23 -14.88
CA GLU A 138 -17.78 -1.45 -14.30
C GLU A 138 -17.71 -1.51 -12.76
N SER A 139 -16.65 -2.11 -12.21
CA SER A 139 -16.41 -2.12 -10.77
C SER A 139 -16.21 -0.71 -10.21
N VAL A 140 -15.53 0.18 -10.95
CA VAL A 140 -15.36 1.60 -10.58
C VAL A 140 -16.69 2.34 -10.64
N GLU A 141 -17.48 2.16 -11.70
CA GLU A 141 -18.82 2.78 -11.81
C GLU A 141 -19.73 2.36 -10.65
N ARG A 142 -19.75 1.06 -10.33
CA ARG A 142 -20.47 0.53 -9.16
C ARG A 142 -19.91 1.09 -7.86
N ASP A 143 -18.60 1.24 -7.74
CA ASP A 143 -17.96 1.77 -6.54
C ASP A 143 -18.25 3.25 -6.32
N HIS A 144 -18.36 4.05 -7.38
CA HIS A 144 -18.81 5.44 -7.30
C HIS A 144 -20.24 5.58 -6.82
N ALA A 145 -21.12 4.62 -7.17
CA ALA A 145 -22.49 4.58 -6.67
C ALA A 145 -22.58 4.12 -5.20
N ARG A 146 -21.50 3.58 -4.61
CA ARG A 146 -21.47 3.20 -3.20
C ARG A 146 -21.19 4.43 -2.35
N LYS A 147 -21.94 4.57 -1.24
CA LYS A 147 -21.63 5.55 -0.20
C LYS A 147 -20.18 5.46 0.31
N LYS A 148 -19.62 4.24 0.31
CA LYS A 148 -18.21 3.96 0.63
C LYS A 148 -17.50 3.38 -0.60
N ASN A 149 -16.87 4.27 -1.35
CA ASN A 149 -15.97 3.87 -2.44
C ASN A 149 -14.59 3.50 -1.89
N VAL A 150 -13.93 2.51 -2.50
CA VAL A 150 -12.53 2.17 -2.23
C VAL A 150 -11.57 2.97 -3.12
N GLY A 151 -12.11 3.66 -4.14
CA GLY A 151 -11.41 4.60 -5.00
C GLY A 151 -10.95 3.99 -6.33
N GLU A 152 -11.13 4.75 -7.40
CA GLU A 152 -10.84 4.35 -8.78
C GLU A 152 -9.41 3.83 -8.96
N SER A 153 -8.42 4.56 -8.44
CA SER A 153 -7.01 4.18 -8.56
C SER A 153 -6.70 2.85 -7.89
N TYR A 154 -7.43 2.47 -6.83
CA TYR A 154 -7.26 1.19 -6.16
C TYR A 154 -7.84 0.05 -7.00
N ILE A 155 -9.06 0.22 -7.53
CA ILE A 155 -9.73 -0.80 -8.36
C ILE A 155 -8.94 -1.01 -9.66
N LYS A 156 -8.57 0.08 -10.37
CA LYS A 156 -7.79 0.00 -11.61
C LYS A 156 -6.43 -0.69 -11.39
N ARG A 157 -5.72 -0.39 -10.30
CA ARG A 157 -4.47 -1.08 -9.93
C ARG A 157 -4.66 -2.60 -9.70
N ARG A 158 -5.86 -3.04 -9.29
CA ARG A 158 -6.19 -4.45 -9.06
C ARG A 158 -6.77 -5.15 -10.30
N GLY A 159 -7.12 -4.41 -11.34
CA GLY A 159 -7.70 -4.95 -12.57
C GLY A 159 -6.80 -6.00 -13.25
N SER A 160 -5.49 -5.82 -13.24
CA SER A 160 -4.54 -6.82 -13.77
C SER A 160 -4.52 -8.12 -12.96
N ALA A 161 -4.59 -8.03 -11.62
CA ALA A 161 -4.66 -9.19 -10.74
C ALA A 161 -6.00 -9.93 -10.92
N HIS A 162 -7.10 -9.22 -11.17
CA HIS A 162 -8.40 -9.84 -11.47
C HIS A 162 -8.40 -10.56 -12.82
N LYS A 163 -7.83 -9.95 -13.86
CA LYS A 163 -7.67 -10.59 -15.19
C LYS A 163 -6.92 -11.93 -15.13
N THR A 164 -5.98 -12.07 -14.20
CA THR A 164 -5.16 -13.28 -14.04
C THR A 164 -5.69 -14.24 -12.97
N ALA A 165 -6.62 -13.81 -12.11
CA ALA A 165 -7.14 -14.60 -10.99
C ALA A 165 -7.89 -15.85 -11.44
N GLU A 166 -8.72 -15.79 -12.49
CA GLU A 166 -9.44 -16.97 -13.00
C GLU A 166 -8.45 -18.05 -13.48
N ALA A 167 -7.44 -17.65 -14.25
CA ALA A 167 -6.40 -18.55 -14.74
C ALA A 167 -5.59 -19.17 -13.59
N SER A 168 -5.26 -18.39 -12.55
CA SER A 168 -4.62 -18.90 -11.31
C SER A 168 -5.51 -19.95 -10.62
N LEU A 169 -6.80 -19.67 -10.44
CA LEU A 169 -7.74 -20.63 -9.82
C LEU A 169 -7.85 -21.93 -10.61
N ARG A 170 -7.91 -21.86 -11.94
CA ARG A 170 -8.00 -23.05 -12.81
C ARG A 170 -6.70 -23.88 -12.85
N ARG A 171 -5.54 -23.25 -12.62
CA ARG A 171 -4.23 -23.92 -12.58
C ARG A 171 -3.90 -24.49 -11.20
N SER A 172 -4.50 -23.97 -10.12
CA SER A 172 -4.20 -24.39 -8.76
C SER A 172 -4.60 -25.85 -8.52
N LYS A 173 -3.66 -26.66 -8.05
CA LYS A 173 -3.90 -28.07 -7.69
C LYS A 173 -4.87 -28.27 -6.53
N HIS A 174 -5.15 -27.20 -5.77
CA HIS A 174 -6.00 -27.22 -4.59
C HIS A 174 -7.47 -26.96 -4.94
N VAL A 175 -7.77 -26.32 -6.06
CA VAL A 175 -9.13 -25.93 -6.46
C VAL A 175 -9.76 -27.02 -7.32
N HIS A 176 -10.89 -27.55 -6.87
CA HIS A 176 -11.57 -28.68 -7.51
C HIS A 176 -12.59 -28.24 -8.58
N ALA A 177 -13.10 -27.01 -8.49
CA ALA A 177 -14.01 -26.43 -9.48
C ALA A 177 -13.92 -24.89 -9.48
N VAL A 178 -14.07 -24.28 -10.66
CA VAL A 178 -14.12 -22.82 -10.86
C VAL A 178 -15.36 -22.46 -11.67
N HIS A 179 -16.23 -21.65 -11.06
CA HIS A 179 -17.49 -21.18 -11.61
C HIS A 179 -17.36 -19.69 -11.94
N ALA A 180 -17.03 -19.35 -13.19
CA ALA A 180 -16.95 -17.96 -13.65
C ALA A 180 -18.35 -17.43 -13.98
N ILE A 181 -18.77 -16.31 -13.40
CA ILE A 181 -20.10 -15.70 -13.55
C ILE A 181 -19.92 -14.28 -14.05
N LYS A 182 -20.55 -13.95 -15.18
CA LYS A 182 -20.52 -12.60 -15.73
C LYS A 182 -21.55 -11.71 -15.05
N SER A 183 -21.32 -10.40 -15.09
CA SER A 183 -22.22 -9.39 -14.51
C SER A 183 -23.72 -9.57 -14.88
N ASN A 184 -24.01 -9.89 -16.14
CA ASN A 184 -25.37 -10.12 -16.65
C ASN A 184 -25.98 -11.48 -16.25
N GLU A 185 -25.20 -12.40 -15.68
CA GLU A 185 -25.65 -13.72 -15.24
C GLU A 185 -26.07 -13.74 -13.75
N PHE A 186 -25.89 -12.63 -13.02
CA PHE A 186 -26.09 -12.60 -11.56
C PHE A 186 -27.53 -12.96 -11.15
N ASP A 187 -28.53 -12.56 -11.93
CA ASP A 187 -29.94 -12.81 -11.65
C ASP A 187 -30.44 -14.19 -12.14
N THR A 188 -29.67 -14.85 -13.02
CA THR A 188 -30.06 -16.12 -13.66
C THR A 188 -29.33 -17.33 -13.10
N VAL A 189 -28.29 -17.14 -12.29
CA VAL A 189 -27.53 -18.21 -11.65
C VAL A 189 -28.21 -18.67 -10.35
N SER A 190 -28.18 -19.97 -10.07
CA SER A 190 -28.63 -20.55 -8.80
C SER A 190 -27.52 -21.36 -8.13
N VAL A 191 -27.53 -21.39 -6.80
CA VAL A 191 -26.63 -22.23 -6.00
C VAL A 191 -27.48 -23.25 -5.24
N ALA A 192 -27.29 -24.53 -5.55
CA ALA A 192 -27.93 -25.64 -4.85
C ALA A 192 -27.08 -26.07 -3.65
N LEU A 193 -27.69 -26.04 -2.46
CA LEU A 193 -27.06 -26.35 -1.17
C LEU A 193 -27.63 -27.66 -0.58
N PRO A 194 -26.95 -28.27 0.41
CA PRO A 194 -27.54 -29.33 1.24
C PRO A 194 -28.83 -28.84 1.92
N GLU A 195 -29.77 -29.74 2.16
CA GLU A 195 -31.13 -29.43 2.65
C GLU A 195 -31.13 -28.50 3.88
N ASP A 196 -30.29 -28.79 4.88
CA ASP A 196 -30.20 -27.99 6.11
C ASP A 196 -29.60 -26.59 5.87
N ASP A 197 -28.67 -26.45 4.94
CA ASP A 197 -28.12 -25.15 4.55
C ASP A 197 -29.10 -24.38 3.64
N ALA A 198 -29.91 -25.07 2.83
CA ALA A 198 -30.95 -24.46 2.01
C ALA A 198 -32.09 -23.89 2.87
N GLU A 199 -32.54 -24.64 3.88
CA GLU A 199 -33.52 -24.17 4.87
C GLU A 199 -32.98 -22.95 5.64
N ALA A 200 -31.73 -22.99 6.08
CA ALA A 200 -31.09 -21.86 6.75
C ALA A 200 -31.01 -20.61 5.85
N LEU A 201 -30.68 -20.78 4.56
CA LEU A 201 -30.66 -19.68 3.60
C LEU A 201 -32.05 -19.08 3.39
N GLU A 202 -33.10 -19.90 3.32
CA GLU A 202 -34.47 -19.38 3.15
C GLU A 202 -34.94 -18.63 4.39
N ALA A 203 -34.63 -19.13 5.60
CA ALA A 203 -34.87 -18.42 6.84
C ALA A 203 -34.11 -17.07 6.90
N ASP A 204 -32.84 -17.05 6.46
CA ASP A 204 -32.07 -15.82 6.34
C ASP A 204 -32.70 -14.87 5.31
N LYS A 205 -33.19 -15.35 4.17
CA LYS A 205 -33.88 -14.53 3.14
C LYS A 205 -35.20 -13.97 3.63
N GLU A 206 -35.98 -14.73 4.40
CA GLU A 206 -37.17 -14.22 5.09
C GLU A 206 -36.77 -13.14 6.09
N LEU A 207 -35.74 -13.38 6.90
CA LEU A 207 -35.21 -12.39 7.83
C LEU A 207 -34.70 -11.14 7.11
N TYR A 208 -34.06 -11.28 5.93
CA TYR A 208 -33.57 -10.19 5.09
C TYR A 208 -34.70 -9.45 4.35
N LYS A 209 -35.82 -10.12 4.04
CA LYS A 209 -37.04 -9.51 3.48
C LYS A 209 -37.85 -8.78 4.57
N GLU A 210 -37.94 -9.32 5.77
CA GLU A 210 -38.47 -8.62 6.95
C GLU A 210 -37.58 -7.43 7.31
N ALA A 211 -36.26 -7.64 7.26
CA ALA A 211 -35.24 -6.61 7.24
C ALA A 211 -35.13 -5.88 5.90
N GLY A 212 -36.06 -6.07 4.96
CA GLY A 212 -36.24 -5.20 3.78
C GLY A 212 -36.89 -3.87 4.17
N VAL A 213 -37.38 -3.76 5.41
CA VAL A 213 -37.61 -2.50 6.14
C VAL A 213 -36.32 -2.04 6.86
N ALA A 214 -35.31 -2.90 6.91
CA ALA A 214 -34.01 -2.75 7.56
C ALA A 214 -32.80 -2.84 6.60
N GLU A 215 -32.90 -2.23 5.42
CA GLU A 215 -31.78 -1.40 4.92
C GLU A 215 -31.21 -0.53 6.07
N ALA A 216 -32.09 -0.18 7.04
CA ALA A 216 -31.79 0.34 8.36
C ALA A 216 -30.72 -0.40 9.20
N MET A 217 -30.34 -1.67 8.95
CA MET A 217 -29.25 -2.33 9.69
C MET A 217 -27.86 -2.00 9.14
N ILE A 218 -27.74 -1.78 7.83
CA ILE A 218 -26.53 -1.16 7.26
C ILE A 218 -26.54 0.34 7.58
N THR A 219 -27.72 0.98 7.59
CA THR A 219 -27.88 2.37 8.06
C THR A 219 -27.65 2.53 9.57
N ALA A 220 -27.77 1.47 10.39
CA ALA A 220 -27.48 1.53 11.82
C ALA A 220 -25.97 1.66 12.11
N ALA A 221 -25.11 1.19 11.20
CA ALA A 221 -23.70 1.51 11.20
C ALA A 221 -23.42 2.95 10.71
N GLU A 222 -24.38 3.57 10.00
CA GLU A 222 -24.25 4.92 9.43
C GLU A 222 -24.85 6.04 10.30
N THR A 223 -25.69 5.75 11.32
CA THR A 223 -26.55 6.81 11.91
C THR A 223 -26.66 6.87 13.44
N GLY A 224 -25.91 6.12 14.24
CA GLY A 224 -26.19 6.19 15.68
C GLY A 224 -25.07 5.77 16.60
N PHE A 225 -24.18 6.71 16.93
CA PHE A 225 -23.84 7.00 18.33
C PHE A 225 -23.01 8.29 18.54
N LEU A 226 -22.91 9.18 17.55
CA LEU A 226 -22.64 10.59 17.85
C LEU A 226 -23.93 11.22 18.44
N ARG A 227 -24.12 11.00 19.75
CA ARG A 227 -25.18 11.56 20.61
C ARG A 227 -26.62 11.34 20.13
N LYS A 228 -27.18 10.16 20.39
CA LYS A 228 -28.63 10.13 20.70
C LYS A 228 -28.79 10.75 22.09
N GLU A 229 -29.52 11.86 22.20
CA GLU A 229 -29.90 12.42 23.50
C GLU A 229 -30.43 11.29 24.38
N ILE A 230 -29.82 11.12 25.56
CA ILE A 230 -30.29 10.16 26.55
C ILE A 230 -31.56 10.78 27.14
N PRO A 231 -32.75 10.16 27.01
CA PRO A 231 -33.93 10.64 27.70
C PRO A 231 -33.63 10.74 29.20
N GLU A 232 -33.96 11.87 29.83
CA GLU A 232 -33.69 12.12 31.26
C GLU A 232 -34.32 11.08 32.20
N GLU A 233 -35.25 10.26 31.69
CA GLU A 233 -36.04 9.27 32.42
C GLU A 233 -35.37 7.88 32.53
N LEU A 234 -34.23 7.62 31.86
CA LEU A 234 -33.53 6.33 31.90
C LEU A 234 -32.48 6.24 33.01
N GLU A 235 -32.38 5.08 33.67
CA GLU A 235 -31.32 4.79 34.64
C GLU A 235 -30.00 4.52 33.93
N THR A 236 -28.95 5.28 34.25
CA THR A 236 -27.63 5.14 33.59
C THR A 236 -26.68 4.21 34.34
N ILE A 237 -26.05 3.30 33.59
CA ILE A 237 -25.01 2.39 34.06
C ILE A 237 -23.67 2.89 33.50
N PRO A 238 -22.80 3.48 34.34
CA PRO A 238 -21.53 4.02 33.88
C PRO A 238 -20.52 2.90 33.56
N LEU A 239 -19.91 2.94 32.38
CA LEU A 239 -18.86 2.02 31.95
C LEU A 239 -17.64 2.82 31.50
N LYS A 240 -16.45 2.59 32.08
CA LYS A 240 -15.24 3.29 31.60
C LYS A 240 -14.86 2.83 30.18
N ALA A 241 -14.37 3.72 29.33
CA ALA A 241 -13.87 3.32 28.01
C ALA A 241 -12.70 2.31 28.13
N GLY A 242 -12.66 1.34 27.21
CA GLY A 242 -11.68 0.25 27.24
C GLY A 242 -11.98 -0.84 28.27
N SER A 243 -13.14 -0.80 28.93
CA SER A 243 -13.57 -1.83 29.89
C SER A 243 -14.04 -3.11 29.20
N VAL A 244 -14.01 -4.21 29.95
CA VAL A 244 -14.71 -5.46 29.59
C VAL A 244 -15.96 -5.59 30.44
N LEU A 245 -17.12 -5.63 29.79
CA LEU A 245 -18.41 -5.91 30.43
C LEU A 245 -18.80 -7.37 30.20
N PHE A 246 -18.94 -8.14 31.27
CA PHE A 246 -19.51 -9.48 31.21
C PHE A 246 -21.04 -9.39 31.35
N LEU A 247 -21.77 -9.83 30.33
CA LEU A 247 -23.23 -9.80 30.26
C LEU A 247 -23.79 -11.22 30.29
N GLU A 248 -24.21 -11.66 31.48
CA GLU A 248 -24.96 -12.91 31.63
C GLU A 248 -26.44 -12.63 31.35
N ASN A 249 -27.03 -13.34 30.37
CA ASN A 249 -28.41 -13.08 29.99
C ASN A 249 -29.21 -14.33 29.59
N GLU A 250 -30.48 -14.36 30.01
CA GLU A 250 -31.45 -15.35 29.53
C GLU A 250 -32.10 -14.93 28.20
N GLU A 251 -32.58 -15.92 27.46
CA GLU A 251 -33.24 -15.70 26.19
C GLU A 251 -34.64 -15.06 26.38
N GLY A 252 -34.88 -13.95 25.69
CA GLY A 252 -36.15 -13.21 25.80
C GLY A 252 -36.11 -11.86 25.10
N ALA A 253 -37.29 -11.28 24.85
CA ALA A 253 -37.41 -10.00 24.15
C ALA A 253 -36.66 -8.86 24.87
N GLY A 254 -36.80 -8.74 26.20
CA GLY A 254 -36.16 -7.68 26.98
C GLY A 254 -34.62 -7.69 26.91
N THR A 255 -33.99 -8.87 26.92
CA THR A 255 -32.54 -9.04 26.77
C THR A 255 -32.03 -8.58 25.40
N LYS A 256 -32.74 -8.96 24.32
CA LYS A 256 -32.39 -8.55 22.95
C LYS A 256 -32.53 -7.04 22.79
N THR A 257 -33.58 -6.45 23.37
CA THR A 257 -33.79 -4.99 23.38
C THR A 257 -32.66 -4.28 24.11
N PHE A 258 -32.30 -4.68 25.34
CA PHE A 258 -31.22 -4.06 26.10
C PHE A 258 -29.89 -4.06 25.34
N SER A 259 -29.50 -5.20 24.76
CA SER A 259 -28.24 -5.29 24.01
C SER A 259 -28.24 -4.40 22.77
N LYS A 260 -29.35 -4.37 22.03
CA LYS A 260 -29.51 -3.58 20.80
C LYS A 260 -29.53 -2.07 21.07
N GLU A 261 -30.08 -1.65 22.21
CA GLU A 261 -30.18 -0.23 22.57
C GLU A 261 -28.89 0.34 23.19
N ASN A 262 -28.03 -0.52 23.75
CA ASN A 262 -26.83 -0.11 24.48
C ASN A 262 -25.51 -0.38 23.76
N PHE A 263 -25.46 -1.34 22.84
CA PHE A 263 -24.21 -1.74 22.21
C PHE A 263 -24.38 -1.98 20.71
N LEU A 264 -23.33 -1.71 19.95
CA LEU A 264 -23.26 -2.12 18.56
C LEU A 264 -22.99 -3.63 18.47
N PRO A 265 -23.52 -4.33 17.45
CA PRO A 265 -23.35 -5.78 17.32
C PRO A 265 -21.88 -6.24 17.35
N HIS A 266 -20.96 -5.42 16.83
CA HIS A 266 -19.53 -5.74 16.78
C HIS A 266 -18.77 -5.41 18.08
N GLN A 267 -19.39 -4.76 19.07
CA GLN A 267 -18.84 -4.62 20.42
C GLN A 267 -19.07 -5.88 21.27
N ILE A 268 -19.99 -6.75 20.86
CA ILE A 268 -20.43 -7.93 21.62
C ILE A 268 -19.75 -9.19 21.09
N ILE A 269 -18.93 -9.82 21.92
CA ILE A 269 -18.45 -11.19 21.76
C ILE A 269 -19.53 -12.12 22.36
N ASP A 270 -20.42 -12.62 21.51
CA ASP A 270 -21.55 -13.44 21.92
C ASP A 270 -21.27 -14.94 21.72
N ALA A 271 -21.33 -15.72 22.80
CA ALA A 271 -21.06 -17.15 22.79
C ALA A 271 -22.02 -17.94 21.88
N LYS A 272 -23.31 -17.55 21.80
CA LYS A 272 -24.31 -18.22 20.94
C LYS A 272 -24.03 -17.93 19.47
N ASN A 273 -23.68 -16.70 19.12
CA ASN A 273 -23.32 -16.31 17.75
C ASN A 273 -22.07 -17.05 17.28
N ILE A 274 -21.04 -17.16 18.12
CA ILE A 274 -19.84 -17.93 17.81
C ILE A 274 -20.16 -19.42 17.64
N ALA A 275 -20.95 -20.01 18.55
CA ALA A 275 -21.37 -21.41 18.44
C ALA A 275 -22.12 -21.70 17.14
N ARG A 276 -22.99 -20.78 16.70
CA ARG A 276 -23.69 -20.84 15.41
C ARG A 276 -22.73 -20.72 14.21
N ARG A 277 -21.82 -19.75 14.22
CA ARG A 277 -20.79 -19.56 13.17
C ARG A 277 -19.89 -20.78 12.97
N ILE A 278 -19.62 -21.58 14.00
CA ILE A 278 -18.84 -22.83 13.88
C ILE A 278 -19.72 -24.09 13.88
N LYS A 279 -21.05 -23.94 13.95
CA LYS A 279 -22.07 -24.99 13.98
C LYS A 279 -21.79 -26.06 15.04
N THR A 280 -21.75 -25.64 16.31
CA THR A 280 -21.52 -26.52 17.48
C THR A 280 -22.40 -26.15 18.68
N ASN A 281 -22.33 -26.96 19.74
CA ASN A 281 -22.97 -26.63 21.01
C ASN A 281 -22.20 -25.50 21.72
N ILE A 282 -22.92 -24.57 22.35
CA ILE A 282 -22.32 -23.44 23.08
C ILE A 282 -21.30 -23.87 24.15
N THR A 283 -21.42 -25.08 24.70
CA THR A 283 -20.48 -25.63 25.70
C THR A 283 -19.22 -26.27 25.09
N ASP A 284 -19.08 -26.32 23.77
CA ASP A 284 -17.86 -26.76 23.09
C ASP A 284 -16.71 -25.80 23.38
N ARG A 285 -15.54 -26.34 23.72
CA ARG A 285 -14.34 -25.56 24.04
C ARG A 285 -13.92 -24.63 22.88
N ALA A 286 -14.19 -25.02 21.64
CA ALA A 286 -13.89 -24.21 20.46
C ALA A 286 -14.57 -22.83 20.49
N VAL A 287 -15.77 -22.74 21.10
CA VAL A 287 -16.48 -21.46 21.27
C VAL A 287 -15.67 -20.52 22.16
N THR A 288 -15.25 -20.99 23.34
CA THR A 288 -14.46 -20.22 24.30
C THR A 288 -13.09 -19.84 23.77
N ASP A 289 -12.43 -20.74 23.02
CA ASP A 289 -11.13 -20.45 22.42
C ASP A 289 -11.25 -19.34 21.36
N MET A 290 -12.30 -19.36 20.54
CA MET A 290 -12.60 -18.28 19.59
C MET A 290 -12.92 -16.96 20.31
N MET A 291 -13.75 -17.00 21.36
CA MET A 291 -14.04 -15.83 22.19
C MET A 291 -12.76 -15.20 22.78
N LYS A 292 -11.85 -16.03 23.32
CA LYS A 292 -10.55 -15.57 23.85
C LYS A 292 -9.69 -14.95 22.76
N ASN A 293 -9.69 -15.49 21.54
CA ASN A 293 -8.92 -14.95 20.43
C ASN A 293 -9.40 -13.55 20.03
N ILE A 294 -10.71 -13.36 19.88
CA ILE A 294 -11.32 -12.05 19.59
C ILE A 294 -11.07 -11.08 20.75
N LEU A 295 -11.33 -11.51 22.00
CA LEU A 295 -11.14 -10.70 23.20
C LEU A 295 -9.70 -10.20 23.32
N ARG A 296 -8.70 -11.05 23.07
CA ARG A 296 -7.29 -10.64 23.06
C ARG A 296 -6.99 -9.53 22.06
N GLN A 297 -7.60 -9.55 20.88
CA GLN A 297 -7.40 -8.49 19.87
C GLN A 297 -8.06 -7.19 20.32
N ARG A 298 -9.29 -7.25 20.82
CA ARG A 298 -10.02 -6.06 21.31
C ARG A 298 -9.32 -5.43 22.51
N LEU A 299 -8.79 -6.24 23.43
CA LEU A 299 -7.94 -5.78 24.53
C LEU A 299 -6.63 -5.18 24.04
N TRP A 300 -6.02 -5.72 22.98
CA TRP A 300 -4.81 -5.13 22.38
C TRP A 300 -5.08 -3.71 21.86
N LEU A 301 -6.27 -3.50 21.30
CA LEU A 301 -6.73 -2.23 20.74
C LEU A 301 -7.36 -1.28 21.76
N ASN A 302 -7.39 -1.65 23.05
CA ASN A 302 -8.01 -0.86 24.11
C ASN A 302 -9.49 -0.50 23.84
N LEU A 303 -10.23 -1.43 23.24
CA LEU A 303 -11.64 -1.21 22.88
C LEU A 303 -12.59 -1.63 23.99
N THR A 304 -13.66 -0.84 24.15
CA THR A 304 -14.78 -1.22 25.02
C THR A 304 -15.42 -2.49 24.46
N THR A 305 -15.53 -3.52 25.29
CA THR A 305 -15.89 -4.87 24.84
C THR A 305 -16.94 -5.49 25.74
N VAL A 306 -17.98 -6.06 25.15
CA VAL A 306 -19.02 -6.82 25.85
C VAL A 306 -18.80 -8.30 25.58
N VAL A 307 -18.79 -9.13 26.62
CA VAL A 307 -18.70 -10.59 26.54
C VAL A 307 -20.04 -11.15 27.02
N SER A 308 -20.83 -11.72 26.10
CA SER A 308 -22.18 -12.18 26.40
C SER A 308 -22.31 -13.70 26.35
N TYR A 309 -22.99 -14.26 27.36
CA TYR A 309 -23.19 -15.70 27.52
C TYR A 309 -24.48 -16.00 28.32
N PRO A 310 -25.07 -17.20 28.14
CA PRO A 310 -26.24 -17.62 28.91
C PRO A 310 -25.88 -17.97 30.37
N PRO A 311 -26.86 -18.06 31.28
CA PRO A 311 -26.62 -18.57 32.62
C PRO A 311 -26.00 -19.96 32.60
N ASN A 312 -25.14 -20.23 33.58
CA ASN A 312 -24.41 -21.50 33.73
C ASN A 312 -23.44 -21.81 32.58
N PHE A 313 -22.96 -20.80 31.84
CA PHE A 313 -21.91 -20.98 30.85
C PHE A 313 -20.61 -21.49 31.53
N PRO A 314 -20.06 -22.65 31.13
CA PRO A 314 -19.04 -23.35 31.92
C PRO A 314 -17.65 -22.70 31.92
N TYR A 315 -17.41 -21.69 31.08
CA TYR A 315 -16.08 -21.11 30.87
C TYR A 315 -15.95 -19.63 31.26
N THR A 316 -16.87 -19.10 32.07
CA THR A 316 -16.84 -17.70 32.54
C THR A 316 -15.52 -17.35 33.25
N ALA A 317 -15.08 -18.20 34.17
CA ALA A 317 -13.82 -18.02 34.90
C ALA A 317 -12.58 -18.00 34.00
N GLU A 318 -12.58 -18.77 32.89
CA GLU A 318 -11.49 -18.74 31.91
C GLU A 318 -11.44 -17.41 31.14
N LEU A 319 -12.60 -16.86 30.76
CA LEU A 319 -12.70 -15.58 30.07
C LEU A 319 -12.22 -14.44 30.98
N GLU A 320 -12.62 -14.45 32.26
CA GLU A 320 -12.12 -13.50 33.26
C GLU A 320 -10.61 -13.62 33.48
N SER A 321 -10.10 -14.86 33.60
CA SER A 321 -8.65 -15.11 33.69
C SER A 321 -7.91 -14.60 32.46
N ALA A 322 -8.49 -14.73 31.27
CA ALA A 322 -7.89 -14.20 30.04
C ALA A 322 -7.76 -12.66 30.07
N VAL A 323 -8.71 -11.94 30.66
CA VAL A 323 -8.62 -10.49 30.88
C VAL A 323 -7.50 -10.16 31.86
N LYS A 324 -7.48 -10.82 33.04
CA LYS A 324 -6.45 -10.62 34.08
C LYS A 324 -5.03 -10.87 33.56
N ASN A 325 -4.83 -11.99 32.88
CA ASN A 325 -3.54 -12.36 32.30
C ASN A 325 -3.06 -11.33 31.24
N ASN A 326 -3.98 -10.75 30.46
CA ASN A 326 -3.62 -9.69 29.49
C ASN A 326 -3.29 -8.36 30.18
N ALA A 327 -4.05 -7.98 31.21
CA ALA A 327 -3.76 -6.81 32.04
C ALA A 327 -2.34 -6.89 32.63
N GLU A 328 -2.01 -8.00 33.27
CA GLU A 328 -0.71 -8.24 33.90
C GLU A 328 0.44 -8.24 32.88
N LYS A 329 0.29 -8.99 31.77
CA LYS A 329 1.32 -9.10 30.72
C LYS A 329 1.69 -7.73 30.14
N ARG A 330 0.74 -6.79 30.11
CA ARG A 330 0.95 -5.45 29.55
C ARG A 330 1.17 -4.36 30.58
N LYS A 331 1.07 -4.67 31.88
CA LYS A 331 1.10 -3.68 32.96
C LYS A 331 0.03 -2.59 32.75
N LEU A 332 -1.16 -3.03 32.38
CA LEU A 332 -2.30 -2.20 32.00
C LEU A 332 -3.51 -2.52 32.89
N GLU A 333 -4.16 -1.51 33.48
CA GLU A 333 -5.38 -1.69 34.28
C GLU A 333 -6.62 -1.83 33.39
N ILE A 334 -7.21 -3.02 33.26
CA ILE A 334 -8.45 -3.21 32.49
C ILE A 334 -9.64 -3.17 33.46
N PRO A 335 -10.53 -2.16 33.39
CA PRO A 335 -11.72 -2.17 34.23
C PRO A 335 -12.67 -3.27 33.77
N VAL A 336 -13.27 -3.97 34.73
CA VAL A 336 -14.20 -5.07 34.49
C VAL A 336 -15.52 -4.79 35.20
N SER A 337 -16.63 -4.95 34.47
CA SER A 337 -17.99 -4.78 34.99
C SER A 337 -18.85 -6.01 34.68
N PHE A 338 -19.94 -6.19 35.42
CA PHE A 338 -20.83 -7.34 35.25
C PHE A 338 -22.31 -6.92 35.28
N ILE A 339 -23.06 -7.35 34.28
CA ILE A 339 -24.52 -7.19 34.25
C ILE A 339 -25.17 -8.56 34.13
N ARG A 340 -26.18 -8.80 34.98
CA ARG A 340 -26.98 -10.02 34.98
C ARG A 340 -28.43 -9.69 34.66
N ILE A 341 -28.98 -10.22 33.56
CA ILE A 341 -30.39 -10.05 33.21
C ILE A 341 -31.15 -11.33 33.55
N VAL A 342 -32.08 -11.25 34.51
CA VAL A 342 -32.80 -12.41 35.07
C VAL A 342 -34.33 -12.29 34.94
N PRO A 343 -35.10 -13.40 34.88
CA PRO A 343 -36.57 -13.38 34.77
C PRO A 343 -37.30 -12.75 35.95
N ASP A 344 -36.81 -13.00 37.16
CA ASP A 344 -37.35 -12.50 38.42
C ASP A 344 -36.18 -11.97 39.26
N ALA A 345 -36.05 -10.65 39.32
CA ALA A 345 -35.11 -10.01 40.24
C ALA A 345 -35.69 -10.03 41.67
N GLN A 346 -35.77 -11.21 42.30
CA GLN A 346 -35.77 -11.23 43.76
C GLN A 346 -34.34 -10.90 44.19
N THR A 347 -34.21 -9.87 45.04
CA THR A 347 -32.96 -9.44 45.69
C THR A 347 -32.24 -10.64 46.31
N GLN A 348 -31.36 -11.29 45.56
CA GLN A 348 -30.38 -12.23 46.10
C GLN A 348 -29.14 -11.42 46.44
N GLU A 349 -28.73 -11.50 47.70
CA GLU A 349 -27.47 -10.93 48.19
C GLU A 349 -26.28 -11.39 47.33
N LEU A 350 -25.32 -10.47 47.16
CA LEU A 350 -24.08 -10.68 46.42
C LEU A 350 -23.40 -12.01 46.82
N PRO A 351 -22.83 -12.77 45.86
CA PRO A 351 -21.96 -13.90 46.16
C PRO A 351 -20.83 -13.48 47.11
N LYS A 352 -20.69 -14.17 48.24
CA LYS A 352 -19.71 -13.86 49.31
C LYS A 352 -18.24 -13.86 48.86
N GLU A 353 -17.95 -14.36 47.67
CA GLU A 353 -16.58 -14.53 47.14
C GLU A 353 -16.02 -13.26 46.45
N LEU A 354 -16.81 -12.19 46.27
CA LEU A 354 -16.39 -10.96 45.58
C LEU A 354 -16.12 -9.75 46.50
N ALA A 355 -16.41 -9.86 47.80
CA ALA A 355 -16.25 -8.78 48.78
C ALA A 355 -14.78 -8.42 49.10
N GLU A 356 -13.80 -9.19 48.61
CA GLU A 356 -12.37 -8.95 48.86
C GLU A 356 -11.67 -8.11 47.77
N SER A 357 -12.39 -7.69 46.72
CA SER A 357 -11.81 -6.95 45.57
C SER A 357 -11.79 -5.42 45.70
N GLU A 358 -12.23 -4.86 46.83
CA GLU A 358 -12.31 -3.40 47.09
C GLU A 358 -10.96 -2.64 47.06
N LYS A 359 -9.83 -3.32 46.84
CA LYS A 359 -8.49 -2.70 46.84
C LYS A 359 -8.05 -2.04 45.53
N THR A 360 -8.85 -2.06 44.46
CA THR A 360 -8.45 -1.55 43.13
C THR A 360 -9.13 -0.25 42.68
N GLY A 361 -9.92 0.43 43.52
CA GLY A 361 -10.33 1.83 43.26
C GLY A 361 -11.41 2.06 42.18
N VAL A 362 -11.95 1.02 41.56
CA VAL A 362 -13.22 1.06 40.83
C VAL A 362 -14.06 -0.10 41.37
N ALA A 363 -15.13 0.18 42.10
CA ALA A 363 -16.03 -0.86 42.57
C ALA A 363 -16.59 -1.60 41.34
N PRO A 364 -16.47 -2.94 41.22
CA PRO A 364 -17.10 -3.66 40.14
C PRO A 364 -18.62 -3.43 40.25
N LEU A 365 -19.20 -2.72 39.27
CA LEU A 365 -20.65 -2.64 39.16
C LEU A 365 -21.14 -4.05 38.85
N MET A 366 -21.68 -4.74 39.86
CA MET A 366 -22.53 -5.91 39.69
C MET A 366 -23.97 -5.41 39.65
N THR A 367 -24.55 -5.32 38.45
CA THR A 367 -25.94 -4.86 38.30
C THR A 367 -26.82 -6.02 37.88
N THR A 368 -27.79 -6.38 38.71
CA THR A 368 -28.83 -7.36 38.36
C THR A 368 -30.07 -6.62 37.89
N ILE A 369 -30.50 -6.89 36.66
CA ILE A 369 -31.63 -6.23 36.00
C ILE A 369 -32.74 -7.27 35.77
N ASN A 370 -33.98 -6.93 36.14
CA ASN A 370 -35.12 -7.74 35.73
C ASN A 370 -35.31 -7.61 34.21
N LYS A 371 -35.47 -8.72 33.50
CA LYS A 371 -35.66 -8.72 32.04
C LYS A 371 -36.80 -7.81 31.56
N ASN A 372 -37.83 -7.61 32.38
CA ASN A 372 -38.98 -6.76 32.07
C ASN A 372 -38.67 -5.26 32.25
N ASP A 373 -37.68 -4.92 33.09
CA ASP A 373 -37.24 -3.54 33.32
C ASP A 373 -36.01 -3.17 32.48
N ALA A 374 -35.47 -4.09 31.69
CA ALA A 374 -34.23 -3.90 30.94
C ALA A 374 -34.25 -2.69 29.99
N ALA A 375 -35.42 -2.33 29.45
CA ALA A 375 -35.61 -1.14 28.61
C ALA A 375 -35.48 0.20 29.36
N ARG A 376 -35.44 0.20 30.70
CA ARG A 376 -35.24 1.40 31.53
C ARG A 376 -33.76 1.76 31.75
N PHE A 377 -32.85 0.85 31.40
CA PHE A 377 -31.42 1.00 31.67
C PHE A 377 -30.64 1.38 30.40
N ARG A 378 -29.76 2.37 30.53
CA ARG A 378 -28.84 2.82 29.48
C ARG A 378 -27.40 2.68 29.95
N VAL A 379 -26.52 2.09 29.16
CA VAL A 379 -25.07 2.05 29.44
C VAL A 379 -24.43 3.31 28.86
N GLU A 380 -23.72 4.05 29.71
CA GLU A 380 -23.00 5.25 29.31
C GLU A 380 -21.50 5.00 29.37
N VAL A 381 -20.82 5.11 28.22
CA VAL A 381 -19.35 4.96 28.17
C VAL A 381 -18.68 6.24 28.62
N ILE A 382 -18.14 6.25 29.84
CA ILE A 382 -17.42 7.38 30.42
C ILE A 382 -15.98 7.37 29.91
N ARG A 383 -15.54 8.52 29.39
CA ARG A 383 -14.16 8.78 28.98
C ARG A 383 -13.52 9.86 29.83
N ASP A 384 -12.46 9.48 30.52
CA ASP A 384 -11.57 10.42 31.20
C ASP A 384 -10.67 11.09 30.16
N ALA A 385 -11.12 12.19 29.57
CA ALA A 385 -10.32 13.00 28.65
C ALA A 385 -9.62 14.14 29.40
N PRO A 386 -8.35 14.47 29.10
CA PRO A 386 -7.64 15.56 29.78
C PRO A 386 -8.25 16.96 29.52
N GLN A 387 -9.10 17.08 28.50
CA GLN A 387 -9.62 18.35 28.01
C GLN A 387 -11.11 18.23 27.62
N ASP A 388 -11.89 19.27 27.95
CA ASP A 388 -13.32 19.36 27.59
C ASP A 388 -13.64 20.81 27.17
N SER A 389 -13.32 21.14 25.92
CA SER A 389 -13.54 22.47 25.32
C SER A 389 -13.88 22.35 23.84
N PRO A 390 -14.68 23.25 23.26
CA PRO A 390 -14.90 23.31 21.82
C PRO A 390 -13.59 23.51 21.06
N LEU A 391 -13.50 22.93 19.87
CA LEU A 391 -12.28 22.94 19.05
C LEU A 391 -12.54 23.52 17.66
N PHE A 392 -11.47 24.07 17.10
CA PHE A 392 -11.34 24.22 15.66
C PHE A 392 -10.10 23.46 15.22
N ILE A 393 -10.30 22.31 14.58
CA ILE A 393 -9.21 21.40 14.19
C ILE A 393 -8.85 21.71 12.74
N MET A 394 -7.58 22.03 12.45
CA MET A 394 -7.08 22.31 11.11
C MET A 394 -6.16 21.18 10.64
N GLY A 395 -6.33 20.74 9.39
CA GLY A 395 -5.47 19.73 8.76
C GLY A 395 -4.03 20.21 8.57
N ASP A 396 -3.29 19.48 7.74
CA ASP A 396 -1.88 19.73 7.46
C ASP A 396 -1.69 21.13 6.87
N ILE A 397 -0.86 21.94 7.52
CA ILE A 397 -0.72 23.35 7.16
C ILE A 397 0.21 23.51 5.97
N GLN A 398 1.33 22.77 5.96
CA GLN A 398 2.31 22.70 4.87
C GLN A 398 2.61 24.09 4.30
N GLY A 399 2.94 25.06 5.16
CA GLY A 399 3.29 26.43 4.78
C GLY A 399 2.17 27.26 4.11
N CYS A 400 0.90 26.80 4.08
CA CYS A 400 -0.28 27.56 3.61
C CYS A 400 -0.70 28.64 4.62
N TYR A 401 0.22 29.55 4.92
CA TYR A 401 0.11 30.53 6.01
C TYR A 401 -1.10 31.47 5.87
N LYS A 402 -1.44 31.93 4.66
CA LYS A 402 -2.53 32.91 4.50
C LYS A 402 -3.88 32.28 4.79
N ALA A 403 -4.11 31.09 4.23
CA ALA A 403 -5.31 30.29 4.51
C ALA A 403 -5.43 29.98 6.01
N MET A 404 -4.35 29.51 6.64
CA MET A 404 -4.30 29.24 8.09
C MET A 404 -4.61 30.50 8.91
N ARG A 405 -4.04 31.65 8.53
CA ARG A 405 -4.22 32.92 9.24
C ARG A 405 -5.67 33.41 9.15
N GLU A 406 -6.32 33.20 8.01
CA GLU A 406 -7.74 33.53 7.82
C GLU A 406 -8.62 32.67 8.73
N LEU A 407 -8.50 31.34 8.65
CA LEU A 407 -9.27 30.42 9.49
C LEU A 407 -9.05 30.67 10.99
N SER A 408 -7.78 30.76 11.43
CA SER A 408 -7.48 31.10 12.84
C SER A 408 -7.97 32.51 13.22
N GLY A 409 -8.06 33.43 12.26
CA GLY A 409 -8.58 34.78 12.44
C GLY A 409 -10.07 34.77 12.76
N GLU A 410 -10.87 33.98 12.04
CA GLU A 410 -12.31 33.84 12.27
C GLU A 410 -12.61 33.25 13.65
N VAL A 411 -11.93 32.15 14.02
CA VAL A 411 -12.04 31.55 15.37
C VAL A 411 -11.66 32.56 16.47
N ARG A 412 -10.68 33.43 16.21
CA ARG A 412 -10.29 34.48 17.15
C ARG A 412 -11.32 35.60 17.24
N LYS A 413 -11.93 36.02 16.12
CA LYS A 413 -13.00 37.02 16.11
C LYS A 413 -14.20 36.51 16.88
N GLU A 414 -14.63 35.29 16.62
CA GLU A 414 -15.71 34.61 17.35
C GLU A 414 -15.46 34.62 18.86
N ASN A 415 -14.27 34.17 19.29
CA ASN A 415 -13.86 34.16 20.69
C ASN A 415 -13.88 35.57 21.34
N ILE A 416 -13.66 36.64 20.57
CA ILE A 416 -13.73 38.02 21.06
C ILE A 416 -15.20 38.49 21.12
N THR A 417 -16.01 38.18 20.12
CA THR A 417 -17.42 38.57 20.02
C THR A 417 -18.23 37.94 21.16
N LYS A 418 -18.09 36.64 21.41
CA LYS A 418 -18.75 35.93 22.52
C LYS A 418 -18.36 36.51 23.89
N LYS A 419 -17.08 36.91 24.04
CA LYS A 419 -16.62 37.61 25.26
C LYS A 419 -17.32 38.97 25.46
N LYS A 420 -17.68 39.68 24.38
CA LYS A 420 -18.35 40.98 24.45
C LYS A 420 -19.86 40.85 24.66
N SER A 421 -20.50 39.79 24.16
CA SER A 421 -21.93 39.52 24.37
C SER A 421 -22.26 39.07 25.79
N GLY A 422 -21.27 38.69 26.60
CA GLY A 422 -21.48 38.17 27.95
C GLY A 422 -21.99 36.72 27.98
N GLU A 423 -21.98 36.04 26.84
CA GLU A 423 -22.33 34.62 26.72
C GLU A 423 -21.28 33.77 27.42
N SER A 424 -21.73 32.83 28.26
CA SER A 424 -20.88 31.96 29.10
C SER A 424 -20.24 30.78 28.35
N GLU A 425 -20.33 30.73 27.01
CA GLU A 425 -19.82 29.59 26.25
C GLU A 425 -18.28 29.49 26.27
N PRO A 426 -17.72 28.26 26.31
CA PRO A 426 -16.28 28.05 26.38
C PRO A 426 -15.53 28.53 25.13
N LYS A 427 -14.39 29.19 25.36
CA LYS A 427 -13.48 29.68 24.32
C LYS A 427 -12.98 28.51 23.45
N ARG A 428 -13.17 28.61 22.13
CA ARG A 428 -12.75 27.59 21.17
C ARG A 428 -11.23 27.53 21.04
N THR A 429 -10.66 26.34 21.19
CA THR A 429 -9.21 26.09 21.07
C THR A 429 -8.86 25.63 19.66
N ILE A 430 -7.82 26.22 19.05
CA ILE A 430 -7.35 25.79 17.74
C ILE A 430 -6.45 24.56 17.90
N VAL A 431 -6.64 23.53 17.09
CA VAL A 431 -5.78 22.35 17.06
C VAL A 431 -5.19 22.20 15.67
N PHE A 432 -3.87 22.23 15.56
CA PHE A 432 -3.15 21.97 14.31
C PHE A 432 -2.79 20.49 14.24
N VAL A 433 -3.15 19.81 13.16
CA VAL A 433 -2.90 18.39 12.91
C VAL A 433 -1.51 18.17 12.30
N GLY A 434 -0.51 18.89 12.79
CA GLY A 434 0.89 18.72 12.39
C GLY A 434 1.24 19.32 11.04
N ASP A 435 2.46 19.00 10.61
CA ASP A 435 3.06 19.38 9.34
C ASP A 435 2.94 20.88 9.06
N MET A 436 3.62 21.66 9.91
CA MET A 436 3.57 23.12 9.82
C MET A 436 4.19 23.68 8.52
N ALA A 437 5.12 22.95 7.91
CA ALA A 437 6.03 23.43 6.87
C ALA A 437 6.56 22.30 5.96
N ASP A 438 7.29 22.70 4.91
CA ASP A 438 8.19 21.99 3.99
C ASP A 438 7.65 21.86 2.55
N ARG A 439 6.34 21.96 2.34
CA ARG A 439 5.74 21.90 1.00
C ARG A 439 5.07 23.19 0.56
N GLY A 440 5.13 24.22 1.39
CA GLY A 440 4.36 25.44 1.22
C GLY A 440 5.16 26.65 0.79
N PRO A 441 4.46 27.71 0.37
CA PRO A 441 5.08 28.98 0.01
C PRO A 441 5.59 29.80 1.20
N TYR A 442 5.10 29.55 2.42
CA TYR A 442 5.35 30.39 3.61
C TYR A 442 5.69 29.56 4.85
N ASP A 443 6.59 28.60 4.69
CA ASP A 443 6.99 27.64 5.74
C ASP A 443 7.45 28.31 7.04
N ALA A 444 8.38 29.26 6.95
CA ALA A 444 8.91 29.95 8.13
C ALA A 444 7.83 30.77 8.86
N GLU A 445 6.97 31.48 8.12
CA GLU A 445 5.84 32.25 8.66
C GLU A 445 4.84 31.35 9.39
N ALA A 446 4.50 30.19 8.80
CA ALA A 446 3.60 29.22 9.41
C ALA A 446 4.17 28.72 10.75
N VAL A 447 5.44 28.27 10.76
CA VAL A 447 6.13 27.81 11.98
C VAL A 447 6.16 28.90 13.07
N ILE A 448 6.50 30.14 12.70
CA ILE A 448 6.56 31.26 13.63
C ILE A 448 5.17 31.55 14.23
N TYR A 449 4.14 31.60 13.39
CA TYR A 449 2.79 31.93 13.81
C TYR A 449 2.18 30.87 14.72
N ILE A 450 2.29 29.60 14.35
CA ILE A 450 1.82 28.46 15.15
C ILE A 450 2.54 28.44 16.50
N THR A 451 3.87 28.57 16.51
CA THR A 451 4.66 28.69 17.75
C THR A 451 4.14 29.81 18.64
N SER A 452 3.79 30.96 18.05
CA SER A 452 3.21 32.10 18.78
C SER A 452 1.87 31.75 19.45
N LEU A 453 0.98 31.06 18.72
CA LEU A 453 -0.35 30.70 19.21
C LEU A 453 -0.27 29.65 20.32
N VAL A 454 0.57 28.63 20.13
CA VAL A 454 0.78 27.57 21.12
C VAL A 454 1.36 28.15 22.41
N ARG A 455 2.40 28.98 22.33
CA ARG A 455 2.99 29.61 23.52
C ARG A 455 2.04 30.60 24.23
N ALA A 456 1.07 31.15 23.52
CA ALA A 456 0.02 31.98 24.09
C ALA A 456 -1.17 31.19 24.66
N ASN A 457 -1.09 29.86 24.70
CA ASN A 457 -2.17 28.95 25.09
C ASN A 457 -3.48 29.21 24.31
N ARG A 458 -3.34 29.45 22.99
CA ARG A 458 -4.45 29.68 22.06
C ARG A 458 -4.60 28.56 21.04
N ALA A 459 -3.59 27.71 20.91
CA ALA A 459 -3.61 26.57 20.04
C ALA A 459 -2.84 25.39 20.64
N ILE A 460 -3.14 24.20 20.17
CA ILE A 460 -2.38 22.96 20.42
C ILE A 460 -1.84 22.48 19.07
N LEU A 461 -0.59 22.05 19.06
CA LEU A 461 0.03 21.40 17.90
C LEU A 461 0.12 19.90 18.19
N VAL A 462 -0.57 19.09 17.39
CA VAL A 462 -0.29 17.65 17.30
C VAL A 462 0.88 17.48 16.33
N LYS A 463 1.90 16.71 16.71
CA LYS A 463 3.16 16.62 15.98
C LYS A 463 3.02 15.75 14.73
N GLY A 464 3.35 16.30 13.56
CA GLY A 464 3.48 15.58 12.29
C GLY A 464 4.92 15.16 11.95
N ASN A 465 5.11 14.44 10.84
CA ASN A 465 6.44 13.96 10.43
C ASN A 465 7.38 15.07 9.97
N HIS A 466 6.85 16.12 9.31
CA HIS A 466 7.67 17.26 8.93
C HIS A 466 8.10 18.04 10.19
N ASP A 467 7.25 18.10 11.21
CA ASP A 467 7.58 18.70 12.50
C ASP A 467 8.69 17.94 13.24
N GLU A 468 8.69 16.60 13.19
CA GLU A 468 9.75 15.75 13.75
C GLU A 468 11.10 15.99 13.03
N ASN A 469 11.08 16.09 11.69
CA ASN A 469 12.27 16.41 10.90
C ASN A 469 12.79 17.83 11.20
N LEU A 470 11.90 18.81 11.32
CA LEU A 470 12.23 20.17 11.68
C LEU A 470 12.88 20.23 13.07
N LEU A 471 12.31 19.53 14.06
CA LEU A 471 12.89 19.42 15.41
C LEU A 471 14.29 18.81 15.38
N ARG A 472 14.49 17.73 14.62
CA ARG A 472 15.81 17.11 14.44
C ARG A 472 16.84 18.10 13.90
N GLY A 473 16.49 18.83 12.85
CA GLY A 473 17.39 19.80 12.23
C GLY A 473 17.65 21.05 13.08
N LEU A 474 16.66 21.53 13.83
CA LEU A 474 16.84 22.63 14.80
C LEU A 474 17.78 22.24 15.94
N ARG A 475 17.81 20.96 16.33
CA ARG A 475 18.78 20.39 17.28
C ARG A 475 20.17 20.14 16.66
N GLY A 476 20.37 20.49 15.39
CA GLY A 476 21.65 20.30 14.70
C GLY A 476 21.92 18.88 14.22
N LYS A 477 20.94 17.98 14.25
CA LYS A 477 21.07 16.66 13.64
C LYS A 477 20.91 16.75 12.12
N GLU A 478 21.53 15.82 11.42
CA GLU A 478 21.38 15.70 9.97
C GLU A 478 19.93 15.31 9.60
N VAL A 479 19.41 15.99 8.58
CA VAL A 479 18.09 15.78 8.00
C VAL A 479 18.28 15.49 6.52
N ASN A 480 17.61 14.47 5.98
CA ASN A 480 17.78 14.04 4.59
C ASN A 480 16.90 14.83 3.60
N SER A 481 15.77 15.37 4.06
CA SER A 481 14.87 16.18 3.23
C SER A 481 15.51 17.53 2.89
N GLU A 482 15.52 17.86 1.60
CA GLU A 482 15.97 19.16 1.10
C GLU A 482 15.03 20.28 1.52
N GLU A 483 13.74 20.00 1.53
CA GLU A 483 12.67 20.90 1.94
C GLU A 483 12.86 21.36 3.39
N THR A 484 13.02 20.42 4.32
CA THR A 484 13.27 20.76 5.73
C THR A 484 14.56 21.57 5.89
N ARG A 485 15.61 21.28 5.11
CA ARG A 485 16.86 22.07 5.14
C ARG A 485 16.61 23.52 4.70
N SER A 486 15.80 23.73 3.67
CA SER A 486 15.39 25.06 3.21
C SER A 486 14.64 25.82 4.31
N THR A 487 13.61 25.19 4.91
CA THR A 487 12.86 25.75 6.05
C THR A 487 13.79 26.15 7.20
N LEU A 488 14.73 25.28 7.57
CA LEU A 488 15.71 25.54 8.63
C LEU A 488 16.63 26.73 8.31
N GLN A 489 17.12 26.81 7.07
CA GLN A 489 17.97 27.92 6.63
C GLN A 489 17.21 29.24 6.70
N GLU A 490 15.96 29.25 6.26
CA GLU A 490 15.12 30.43 6.32
C GLU A 490 14.82 30.88 7.76
N LEU A 491 14.45 29.94 8.63
CA LEU A 491 14.23 30.23 10.05
C LEU A 491 15.50 30.80 10.71
N LYS A 492 16.67 30.22 10.45
CA LYS A 492 17.96 30.70 10.97
C LYS A 492 18.33 32.09 10.44
N ARG A 493 17.97 32.40 9.20
CA ARG A 493 18.15 33.74 8.61
C ARG A 493 17.24 34.78 9.25
N ARG A 494 16.00 34.43 9.56
CA ARG A 494 14.97 35.35 10.07
C ARG A 494 15.00 35.53 11.59
N LEU A 495 15.47 34.53 12.35
CA LEU A 495 15.30 34.47 13.80
C LEU A 495 16.63 34.38 14.56
N LYS A 496 16.67 35.03 15.72
CA LYS A 496 17.77 34.89 16.69
C LYS A 496 17.74 33.50 17.36
N PRO A 497 18.86 32.98 17.87
CA PRO A 497 18.91 31.67 18.56
C PRO A 497 17.87 31.50 19.68
N ALA A 498 17.63 32.54 20.49
CA ALA A 498 16.62 32.51 21.55
C ALA A 498 15.18 32.34 21.03
N SER A 499 14.89 32.74 19.79
CA SER A 499 13.60 32.52 19.15
C SER A 499 13.49 31.12 18.56
N LEU A 500 14.58 30.57 18.00
CA LEU A 500 14.64 29.18 17.56
C LEU A 500 14.43 28.21 18.72
N GLN A 501 15.00 28.52 19.90
CA GLN A 501 14.81 27.71 21.11
C GLN A 501 13.32 27.59 21.50
N LYS A 502 12.53 28.65 21.30
CA LYS A 502 11.08 28.62 21.57
C LYS A 502 10.33 27.68 20.64
N ILE A 503 10.79 27.53 19.39
CA ILE A 503 10.23 26.59 18.41
C ILE A 503 10.57 25.16 18.85
N ILE A 504 11.83 24.92 19.24
CA ILE A 504 12.27 23.62 19.78
C ILE A 504 11.41 23.22 20.99
N GLU A 505 11.21 24.12 21.96
CA GLU A 505 10.39 23.87 23.15
C GLU A 505 8.93 23.49 22.81
N VAL A 506 8.33 24.15 21.81
CA VAL A 506 6.97 23.84 21.35
C VAL A 506 6.94 22.46 20.68
N LEU A 507 7.86 22.19 19.76
CA LEU A 507 7.97 20.91 19.08
C LEU A 507 8.23 19.76 20.06
N GLU A 508 9.08 19.94 21.06
CA GLU A 508 9.35 18.91 22.07
C GLU A 508 8.10 18.55 22.88
N LYS A 509 7.30 19.55 23.25
CA LYS A 509 6.08 19.37 24.04
C LYS A 509 4.86 18.99 23.23
N ALA A 510 4.88 19.15 21.91
CA ALA A 510 3.76 18.80 21.04
C ALA A 510 3.43 17.30 21.16
N PRO A 511 2.20 16.94 21.58
CA PRO A 511 1.79 15.55 21.67
C PRO A 511 1.71 14.90 20.29
N VAL A 512 1.90 13.58 20.24
CA VAL A 512 1.67 12.79 19.01
C VAL A 512 0.19 12.42 18.82
N VAL A 513 -0.57 12.43 19.92
CA VAL A 513 -2.03 12.24 19.96
C VAL A 513 -2.59 13.16 21.04
N ALA A 514 -3.67 13.89 20.75
CA ALA A 514 -4.39 14.71 21.71
C ALA A 514 -5.85 14.24 21.83
N GLN A 515 -6.42 14.27 23.04
CA GLN A 515 -7.73 13.70 23.32
C GLN A 515 -8.64 14.70 24.05
N TRP A 516 -9.91 14.73 23.63
CA TRP A 516 -11.02 15.44 24.26
C TRP A 516 -12.22 14.51 24.42
N LYS A 517 -13.24 14.95 25.15
CA LYS A 517 -14.51 14.21 25.26
C LYS A 517 -15.12 13.99 23.87
N GLY A 518 -15.06 12.75 23.36
CA GLY A 518 -15.65 12.33 22.08
C GLY A 518 -14.78 12.54 20.82
N VAL A 519 -13.58 13.13 20.95
CA VAL A 519 -12.69 13.33 19.79
C VAL A 519 -11.22 13.09 20.13
N VAL A 520 -10.52 12.40 19.24
CA VAL A 520 -9.08 12.14 19.33
C VAL A 520 -8.41 12.68 18.07
N VAL A 521 -7.33 13.42 18.22
CA VAL A 521 -6.59 14.03 17.11
C VAL A 521 -5.21 13.38 17.00
N ALA A 522 -4.90 12.83 15.83
CA ALA A 522 -3.61 12.24 15.48
C ALA A 522 -3.22 12.69 14.06
N HIS A 523 -1.93 12.73 13.75
CA HIS A 523 -1.49 13.22 12.44
C HIS A 523 -1.75 12.20 11.32
N ALA A 524 -1.05 11.05 11.31
CA ALA A 524 -1.04 10.16 10.14
C ALA A 524 -1.77 8.83 10.31
N SER A 525 -1.54 8.13 11.42
CA SER A 525 -2.21 6.87 11.74
C SER A 525 -2.47 6.78 13.25
N LEU A 526 -3.34 5.87 13.66
CA LEU A 526 -3.58 5.61 15.08
C LEU A 526 -3.95 4.14 15.28
N PRO A 527 -2.99 3.27 15.63
CA PRO A 527 -3.26 1.84 15.78
C PRO A 527 -4.37 1.53 16.79
N ARG A 528 -4.42 2.29 17.88
CA ARG A 528 -5.40 2.19 18.96
C ARG A 528 -5.51 3.50 19.71
N ILE A 529 -6.62 3.71 20.39
CA ILE A 529 -6.80 4.84 21.31
C ILE A 529 -6.00 4.55 22.59
N PRO A 530 -5.01 5.39 22.98
CA PRO A 530 -4.23 5.17 24.19
C PRO A 530 -5.05 5.53 25.42
N ARG A 531 -4.77 4.87 26.53
CA ARG A 531 -5.40 5.19 27.82
C ARG A 531 -4.94 6.54 28.35
N PRO A 532 -5.67 7.15 29.30
CA PRO A 532 -5.19 8.33 30.00
C PRO A 532 -3.76 8.12 30.52
N GLU A 533 -2.87 9.07 30.23
CA GLU A 533 -1.45 9.07 30.63
C GLU A 533 -0.56 7.97 30.03
N GLU A 534 -1.12 7.07 29.22
CA GLU A 534 -0.35 6.04 28.53
C GLU A 534 0.57 6.66 27.47
N LYS A 535 1.86 6.33 27.54
CA LYS A 535 2.83 6.71 26.51
C LYS A 535 2.96 5.59 25.49
N PHE A 536 2.92 5.95 24.20
CA PHE A 536 3.26 5.02 23.13
C PHE A 536 4.72 4.58 23.22
N ALA A 537 4.99 3.33 22.86
CA ALA A 537 6.35 2.82 22.79
C ALA A 537 7.18 3.64 21.78
N GLU A 538 8.31 4.18 22.24
CA GLU A 538 9.24 4.98 21.42
C GLU A 538 10.14 4.13 20.52
N SER A 539 10.23 2.82 20.76
CA SER A 539 11.34 2.00 20.27
C SER A 539 11.48 2.01 18.75
N GLU A 540 12.55 2.67 18.30
CA GLU A 540 13.40 2.26 17.17
C GLU A 540 14.19 1.00 17.56
N ASN A 541 13.54 -0.02 18.13
CA ASN A 541 14.25 -1.28 18.30
C ASN A 541 14.32 -1.93 16.93
N ASP A 542 15.55 -2.18 16.49
CA ASP A 542 15.92 -3.15 15.47
C ASP A 542 15.54 -4.59 15.91
N ASP A 543 14.35 -4.78 16.48
CA ASP A 543 13.78 -6.11 16.71
C ASP A 543 13.29 -6.59 15.35
N GLU A 544 14.19 -7.24 14.63
CA GLU A 544 13.88 -8.07 13.49
C GLU A 544 12.85 -9.12 13.94
N ASP A 545 11.72 -9.21 13.24
CA ASP A 545 10.86 -10.39 13.38
C ASP A 545 11.66 -11.67 13.00
N GLU A 546 11.15 -12.87 13.30
CA GLU A 546 11.82 -14.14 12.94
C GLU A 546 12.09 -14.29 11.43
N LYS A 547 11.61 -13.36 10.59
CA LYS A 547 11.78 -13.26 9.15
C LYS A 547 12.69 -12.10 8.70
N GLY A 548 13.29 -11.35 9.61
CA GLY A 548 14.21 -10.23 9.31
C GLY A 548 13.54 -8.89 8.98
N ASN A 549 12.24 -8.69 9.24
CA ASN A 549 11.56 -7.42 9.00
C ASN A 549 11.66 -6.51 10.22
N LYS A 550 12.10 -5.27 10.01
CA LYS A 550 12.11 -4.22 11.05
C LYS A 550 10.70 -3.65 11.25
N ALA A 551 10.08 -3.90 12.40
CA ALA A 551 8.81 -3.28 12.76
C ALA A 551 9.03 -1.89 13.37
N HIS A 552 8.42 -0.84 12.79
CA HIS A 552 8.45 0.51 13.36
C HIS A 552 7.58 0.58 14.62
N GLY A 553 8.08 1.19 15.70
CA GLY A 553 7.32 1.39 16.94
C GLY A 553 6.03 2.20 16.77
N GLU A 554 5.06 2.04 17.68
CA GLU A 554 3.73 2.68 17.60
C GLU A 554 3.81 4.20 17.40
N ARG A 555 4.73 4.88 18.11
CA ARG A 555 4.96 6.32 17.96
C ARG A 555 5.35 6.71 16.54
N HIS A 556 6.24 5.93 15.91
CA HIS A 556 6.69 6.21 14.55
C HIS A 556 5.54 6.05 13.54
N GLN A 557 4.71 5.02 13.70
CA GLN A 557 3.54 4.81 12.85
C GLN A 557 2.55 5.97 12.97
N ILE A 558 2.31 6.49 14.18
CA ILE A 558 1.37 7.60 14.39
C ILE A 558 1.81 8.87 13.65
N ILE A 559 3.12 9.12 13.62
CA ILE A 559 3.71 10.34 13.04
C ILE A 559 3.97 10.19 11.54
N HIS A 560 4.44 9.04 11.06
CA HIS A 560 4.84 8.85 9.65
C HIS A 560 3.80 8.07 8.82
N GLY A 561 2.79 7.53 9.49
CA GLY A 561 1.82 6.59 8.93
C GLY A 561 2.33 5.15 8.92
N ALA A 562 1.40 4.20 9.08
CA ALA A 562 1.73 2.77 9.00
C ALA A 562 2.03 2.36 7.56
N ARG A 563 3.07 1.55 7.33
CA ARG A 563 3.44 1.11 5.98
C ARG A 563 2.71 -0.18 5.63
N SER A 564 2.21 -0.26 4.41
CA SER A 564 1.58 -1.46 3.84
C SER A 564 2.56 -2.59 3.48
N GLY A 565 3.86 -2.29 3.45
CA GLY A 565 4.91 -3.16 2.89
C GLY A 565 5.01 -3.15 1.36
N ARG A 566 4.07 -2.51 0.67
CA ARG A 566 4.11 -2.32 -0.80
C ARG A 566 4.91 -1.08 -1.15
N PHE A 567 5.49 -1.06 -2.34
CA PHE A 567 6.25 0.08 -2.85
C PHE A 567 5.69 0.60 -4.17
N VAL A 568 5.64 1.92 -4.33
CA VAL A 568 5.29 2.62 -5.58
C VAL A 568 6.45 3.55 -5.93
N GLY A 569 7.10 3.34 -7.08
CA GLY A 569 8.21 4.18 -7.53
C GLY A 569 9.37 4.29 -6.52
N GLY A 570 9.59 3.26 -5.69
CA GLY A 570 10.61 3.22 -4.64
C GLY A 570 10.18 3.74 -3.26
N ARG A 571 8.97 4.29 -3.10
CA ARG A 571 8.42 4.69 -1.79
C ARG A 571 7.44 3.66 -1.26
N ALA A 572 7.51 3.38 0.04
CA ALA A 572 6.53 2.52 0.69
C ALA A 572 5.14 3.17 0.66
N GLU A 573 4.13 2.42 0.24
CA GLU A 573 2.73 2.82 0.34
C GLU A 573 2.33 2.86 1.82
N VAL A 574 1.83 4.01 2.25
CA VAL A 574 1.42 4.29 3.62
C VAL A 574 -0.10 4.13 3.73
N TRP A 575 -0.55 3.37 4.73
CA TRP A 575 -1.95 3.25 5.07
C TRP A 575 -2.45 4.52 5.75
N LYS A 576 -3.59 4.99 5.27
CA LYS A 576 -4.30 6.18 5.76
C LYS A 576 -4.87 5.95 7.17
N LEU A 577 -5.22 7.02 7.87
CA LEU A 577 -5.81 6.97 9.21
C LEU A 577 -7.08 6.08 9.26
N HIS A 578 -8.05 6.25 8.36
CA HIS A 578 -9.24 5.39 8.29
C HIS A 578 -8.93 3.90 8.03
N ASN A 579 -7.74 3.59 7.49
CA ASN A 579 -7.24 2.24 7.25
C ASN A 579 -6.44 1.67 8.42
N THR A 580 -6.19 2.42 9.48
CA THR A 580 -5.30 2.01 10.57
C THR A 580 -5.95 2.14 11.94
N VAL A 581 -7.05 2.90 12.01
CA VAL A 581 -7.76 3.21 13.23
C VAL A 581 -8.61 2.05 13.72
N ALA A 582 -8.36 1.63 14.96
CA ALA A 582 -9.39 1.06 15.80
C ALA A 582 -10.06 2.18 16.60
N HIS A 583 -11.38 2.20 16.63
CA HIS A 583 -12.12 3.26 17.31
C HIS A 583 -13.22 2.67 18.19
N ASP A 584 -13.60 3.39 19.23
CA ASP A 584 -14.89 3.13 19.85
C ASP A 584 -15.96 3.98 19.14
N PRO A 585 -17.21 3.51 19.01
CA PRO A 585 -18.25 4.20 18.24
C PRO A 585 -18.55 5.65 18.65
N ASP A 586 -18.30 5.99 19.91
CA ASP A 586 -18.53 7.33 20.47
C ASP A 586 -17.34 8.29 20.28
N VAL A 587 -16.30 7.88 19.54
CA VAL A 587 -15.09 8.67 19.33
C VAL A 587 -14.88 8.93 17.86
N LEU A 588 -14.80 10.22 17.53
CA LEU A 588 -14.31 10.67 16.24
C LEU A 588 -12.79 10.80 16.30
N ILE A 589 -12.07 10.12 15.40
CA ILE A 589 -10.63 10.27 15.22
C ILE A 589 -10.37 11.20 14.05
N VAL A 590 -9.78 12.35 14.33
CA VAL A 590 -9.49 13.39 13.34
C VAL A 590 -8.01 13.37 13.01
N GLY A 591 -7.67 13.40 11.72
CA GLY A 591 -6.27 13.51 11.32
C GLY A 591 -6.03 14.10 9.95
N GLY A 592 -4.77 14.02 9.53
CA GLY A 592 -4.21 14.55 8.29
C GLY A 592 -3.30 13.53 7.60
N HIS A 593 -2.28 14.00 6.87
CA HIS A 593 -1.29 13.17 6.17
C HIS A 593 -1.86 12.24 5.10
N THR A 594 -2.84 12.71 4.32
CA THR A 594 -3.49 11.91 3.29
C THR A 594 -3.86 12.74 2.07
N HIS A 595 -3.65 12.16 0.89
CA HIS A 595 -3.95 12.82 -0.37
C HIS A 595 -5.44 12.73 -0.78
N GLU A 596 -6.38 13.10 0.08
CA GLU A 596 -7.79 13.20 -0.29
C GLU A 596 -8.07 14.48 -1.11
N GLU A 597 -9.17 14.47 -1.87
CA GLU A 597 -9.51 15.62 -2.70
C GLU A 597 -10.25 16.73 -1.95
N GLU A 598 -10.98 16.36 -0.91
CA GLU A 598 -11.76 17.16 0.02
C GLU A 598 -11.76 16.47 1.39
N PRO A 599 -12.17 17.13 2.49
CA PRO A 599 -12.32 16.46 3.78
C PRO A 599 -13.34 15.33 3.70
N ILE A 600 -13.04 14.22 4.37
CA ILE A 600 -13.89 13.04 4.38
C ILE A 600 -14.18 12.65 5.82
N THR A 601 -15.46 12.48 6.15
CA THR A 601 -15.90 11.83 7.40
C THR A 601 -16.43 10.45 7.07
N ASP A 602 -15.75 9.42 7.55
CA ASP A 602 -16.22 8.04 7.55
C ASP A 602 -16.77 7.71 8.93
N LEU A 603 -18.09 7.80 9.07
CA LEU A 603 -18.80 7.52 10.33
C LEU A 603 -18.69 6.05 10.76
N ILE A 604 -18.51 5.12 9.80
CA ILE A 604 -18.33 3.70 10.10
C ILE A 604 -16.94 3.42 10.63
N ALA A 605 -15.92 4.11 10.11
CA ALA A 605 -14.56 4.04 10.63
C ALA A 605 -14.34 4.94 11.86
N GLY A 606 -15.32 5.80 12.19
CA GLY A 606 -15.20 6.81 13.23
C GLY A 606 -14.06 7.78 12.97
N THR A 607 -13.80 8.14 11.71
CA THR A 607 -12.67 9.00 11.34
C THR A 607 -13.08 10.20 10.49
N THR A 608 -12.47 11.36 10.75
CA THR A 608 -12.49 12.51 9.85
C THR A 608 -11.08 12.84 9.39
N ILE A 609 -10.93 13.01 8.09
CA ILE A 609 -9.69 13.38 7.42
C ILE A 609 -9.83 14.81 6.93
N LEU A 610 -8.96 15.70 7.40
CA LEU A 610 -9.00 17.12 7.03
C LEU A 610 -8.02 17.50 5.93
N ASP A 611 -7.01 16.66 5.69
CA ASP A 611 -6.04 16.91 4.63
C ASP A 611 -6.68 16.70 3.25
N ALA A 612 -6.68 17.76 2.45
CA ALA A 612 -7.18 17.79 1.09
C ALA A 612 -6.09 18.27 0.10
N ASN A 613 -4.81 18.00 0.42
CA ASN A 613 -3.65 18.50 -0.31
C ASN A 613 -3.63 20.02 -0.42
N ALA A 614 -3.71 20.73 0.71
CA ALA A 614 -3.72 22.19 0.72
C ALA A 614 -2.49 22.80 0.02
N GLU A 615 -1.35 22.13 0.15
CA GLU A 615 -0.07 22.47 -0.48
C GLU A 615 -0.06 22.26 -2.00
N ILE A 616 -0.95 21.42 -2.54
CA ILE A 616 -1.09 21.21 -3.98
C ILE A 616 -2.22 22.07 -4.54
N LYS A 617 -3.42 21.99 -3.96
CA LYS A 617 -4.65 22.61 -4.47
C LYS A 617 -4.87 24.04 -3.98
N GLY A 618 -4.18 24.46 -2.92
CA GLY A 618 -4.32 25.79 -2.35
C GLY A 618 -5.60 25.99 -1.54
N LYS A 619 -6.24 24.91 -1.06
CA LYS A 619 -7.42 25.00 -0.19
C LYS A 619 -7.14 24.26 1.12
N LEU A 620 -7.04 25.01 2.21
CA LEU A 620 -6.85 24.46 3.55
C LEU A 620 -8.20 24.31 4.24
N TRP A 621 -8.38 23.20 4.97
CA TRP A 621 -9.61 22.89 5.66
C TRP A 621 -9.43 22.82 7.18
N GLY A 622 -10.51 23.13 7.89
CA GLY A 622 -10.67 22.86 9.31
C GLY A 622 -12.10 22.47 9.64
N MET A 623 -12.30 21.96 10.86
CA MET A 623 -13.57 21.47 11.35
C MET A 623 -13.86 22.05 12.73
N TYR A 624 -15.08 22.56 12.91
CA TYR A 624 -15.63 22.94 14.20
C TYR A 624 -16.08 21.70 14.98
N TYR A 625 -15.73 21.62 16.25
CA TYR A 625 -16.18 20.56 17.16
C TYR A 625 -16.79 21.20 18.42
N PRO A 626 -17.97 20.75 18.88
CA PRO A 626 -18.68 19.51 18.51
C PRO A 626 -19.61 19.59 17.29
N GLU A 627 -19.65 20.71 16.58
CA GLU A 627 -20.62 20.97 15.49
C GLU A 627 -20.41 20.09 14.25
N LEU A 628 -19.18 19.59 14.04
CA LEU A 628 -18.74 18.83 12.86
C LEU A 628 -18.90 19.60 11.54
N GLU A 629 -18.96 20.93 11.61
CA GLU A 629 -19.03 21.80 10.43
C GLU A 629 -17.63 22.07 9.87
N PHE A 630 -17.48 21.93 8.56
CA PHE A 630 -16.24 22.24 7.86
C PHE A 630 -16.15 23.71 7.47
N ALA A 631 -14.95 24.27 7.59
CA ALA A 631 -14.57 25.55 7.03
C ALA A 631 -13.32 25.41 6.18
N SER A 632 -13.17 26.28 5.18
CA SER A 632 -11.99 26.31 4.32
C SER A 632 -11.55 27.72 4.02
N ALA A 633 -10.26 27.89 3.78
CA ALA A 633 -9.71 29.12 3.22
C ALA A 633 -8.70 28.79 2.12
N GLU A 634 -8.50 29.76 1.23
CA GLU A 634 -7.64 29.61 0.06
C GLU A 634 -6.23 30.17 0.33
N GLU A 635 -5.22 29.51 -0.23
CA GLU A 635 -3.84 29.99 -0.33
C GLU A 635 -3.58 30.44 -1.77
N PRO A 636 -3.73 31.73 -2.09
CA PRO A 636 -3.74 32.21 -3.48
C PRO A 636 -2.48 31.88 -4.25
N SER A 637 -1.34 31.81 -3.55
CA SER A 637 -0.05 31.51 -4.17
C SER A 637 0.09 30.04 -4.60
N VAL A 638 -0.64 29.13 -3.95
CA VAL A 638 -0.71 27.71 -4.32
C VAL A 638 -1.77 27.50 -5.40
N LEU A 639 -2.95 28.15 -5.29
CA LEU A 639 -4.00 28.08 -6.32
C LEU A 639 -3.47 28.42 -7.70
N LYS A 640 -2.71 29.51 -7.82
CA LYS A 640 -2.08 29.91 -9.07
C LYS A 640 -1.16 28.82 -9.66
N LYS A 641 -0.42 28.11 -8.80
CA LYS A 641 0.45 27.00 -9.22
C LYS A 641 -0.36 25.76 -9.59
N TYR A 642 -1.48 25.53 -8.92
CA TYR A 642 -2.40 24.44 -9.23
C TYR A 642 -3.08 24.65 -10.61
N GLU A 643 -3.44 25.89 -10.95
CA GLU A 643 -3.93 26.24 -12.29
C GLU A 643 -2.89 25.91 -13.37
N ILE A 644 -1.61 26.23 -13.11
CA ILE A 644 -0.51 25.84 -14.02
C ILE A 644 -0.38 24.31 -14.08
N LEU A 645 -0.42 23.63 -12.92
CA LEU A 645 -0.27 22.18 -12.80
C LEU A 645 -1.35 21.40 -13.59
N THR A 646 -2.58 21.91 -13.60
CA THR A 646 -3.73 21.33 -14.31
C THR A 646 -3.83 21.79 -15.77
N GLY A 647 -3.10 22.84 -16.15
CA GLY A 647 -2.95 23.32 -17.52
C GLY A 647 -2.02 22.46 -18.38
N LYS A 648 -1.82 22.91 -19.63
CA LYS A 648 -0.90 22.29 -20.61
C LYS A 648 0.37 23.11 -20.86
N GLU A 649 0.33 24.42 -20.61
CA GLU A 649 1.41 25.34 -20.97
C GLU A 649 2.33 25.66 -19.77
N LEU A 650 3.62 25.78 -20.05
CA LEU A 650 4.58 26.28 -19.08
C LEU A 650 4.45 27.80 -18.93
N PRO A 651 4.52 28.34 -17.69
CA PRO A 651 4.66 29.77 -17.47
C PRO A 651 6.06 30.25 -17.94
N ARG A 652 6.32 31.56 -17.90
CA ARG A 652 7.57 32.16 -18.40
C ARG A 652 8.36 32.88 -17.31
N GLY A 653 9.68 32.94 -17.49
CA GLY A 653 10.57 33.73 -16.63
C GLY A 653 10.52 33.28 -15.17
N GLN A 654 10.44 34.24 -14.25
CA GLN A 654 10.46 33.96 -12.80
C GLN A 654 9.30 33.07 -12.33
N GLU A 655 8.16 33.11 -13.02
CA GLU A 655 7.02 32.25 -12.70
C GLU A 655 7.30 30.77 -12.99
N LEU A 656 8.08 30.48 -14.05
CA LEU A 656 8.54 29.12 -14.35
C LEU A 656 9.46 28.57 -13.27
N LEU A 657 10.40 29.38 -12.79
CA LEU A 657 11.28 28.99 -11.69
C LEU A 657 10.48 28.70 -10.41
N ALA A 658 9.51 29.56 -10.09
CA ALA A 658 8.65 29.37 -8.93
C ALA A 658 7.76 28.12 -9.05
N PHE A 659 7.28 27.81 -10.27
CA PHE A 659 6.51 26.60 -10.53
C PHE A 659 7.36 25.32 -10.48
N ILE A 660 8.58 25.35 -11.02
CA ILE A 660 9.53 24.23 -10.93
C ILE A 660 9.87 23.91 -9.50
N GLU A 661 10.19 24.92 -8.69
CA GLU A 661 10.48 24.71 -7.28
C GLU A 661 9.26 24.14 -6.54
N TYR A 662 8.07 24.63 -6.85
CA TYR A 662 6.83 24.04 -6.35
C TYR A 662 6.66 22.57 -6.76
N ALA A 663 6.80 22.24 -8.04
CA ALA A 663 6.64 20.88 -8.53
C ALA A 663 7.70 19.92 -7.92
N ARG A 664 8.91 20.43 -7.65
CA ARG A 664 9.97 19.71 -6.92
C ARG A 664 9.56 19.43 -5.48
N GLN A 665 9.07 20.45 -4.75
CA GLN A 665 8.61 20.32 -3.37
C GLN A 665 7.45 19.32 -3.22
N GLN A 666 6.53 19.28 -4.19
CA GLN A 666 5.46 18.28 -4.24
C GLN A 666 5.95 16.88 -4.64
N GLY A 667 7.23 16.74 -5.01
CA GLY A 667 7.83 15.49 -5.42
C GLY A 667 7.41 15.04 -6.82
N PHE A 668 6.88 15.93 -7.67
CA PHE A 668 6.54 15.59 -9.05
C PHE A 668 7.77 15.52 -9.96
N ILE A 669 8.78 16.34 -9.69
CA ILE A 669 10.00 16.43 -10.48
C ILE A 669 11.24 16.42 -9.60
N GLU A 670 12.37 16.07 -10.22
CA GLU A 670 13.71 16.22 -9.67
C GLU A 670 14.45 17.28 -10.47
N ILE A 671 15.33 18.02 -9.81
CA ILE A 671 16.15 19.06 -10.43
C ILE A 671 17.63 18.77 -10.24
N LYS A 672 18.45 19.20 -11.20
CA LYS A 672 19.91 19.23 -11.09
C LYS A 672 20.42 20.61 -11.47
N HIS A 673 21.26 21.17 -10.61
CA HIS A 673 21.94 22.43 -10.88
C HIS A 673 23.24 22.19 -11.64
N GLY A 674 23.46 22.97 -12.71
CA GLY A 674 24.70 22.94 -13.45
C GLY A 674 25.86 23.52 -12.64
N THR A 675 27.03 22.92 -12.75
CA THR A 675 28.29 23.39 -12.13
C THR A 675 29.34 23.65 -13.21
N GLY A 676 30.38 24.43 -12.89
CA GLY A 676 31.46 24.74 -13.82
C GLY A 676 30.95 25.37 -15.12
N GLU A 677 31.17 24.72 -16.25
CA GLU A 677 30.74 25.23 -17.56
C GLU A 677 29.22 25.34 -17.73
N TYR A 678 28.45 24.59 -16.93
CA TYR A 678 26.99 24.58 -16.92
C TYR A 678 26.40 25.50 -15.84
N GLU A 679 27.24 26.24 -15.12
CA GLU A 679 26.79 27.17 -14.08
C GLU A 679 25.77 28.16 -14.63
N GLY A 680 24.66 28.29 -13.90
CA GLY A 680 23.50 29.10 -14.28
C GLY A 680 22.36 28.32 -14.96
N LEU A 681 22.49 27.00 -15.12
CA LEU A 681 21.45 26.14 -15.69
C LEU A 681 20.81 25.21 -14.64
N ILE A 682 19.54 24.87 -14.87
CA ILE A 682 18.76 23.89 -14.12
C ILE A 682 18.20 22.87 -15.12
N LEU A 683 18.43 21.58 -14.86
CA LEU A 683 17.85 20.47 -15.62
C LEU A 683 16.76 19.82 -14.77
N THR A 684 15.63 19.52 -15.39
CA THR A 684 14.46 18.92 -14.72
C THR A 684 14.10 17.56 -15.31
N THR A 685 13.70 16.61 -14.46
CA THR A 685 13.22 15.28 -14.85
C THR A 685 12.04 14.86 -13.97
N TYR A 686 11.25 13.88 -14.40
CA TYR A 686 10.28 13.22 -13.52
C TYR A 686 10.93 12.63 -12.29
N SER A 687 10.22 12.71 -11.17
CA SER A 687 10.47 11.83 -10.04
C SER A 687 9.98 10.40 -10.33
N GLY A 688 10.50 9.42 -9.57
CA GLY A 688 10.02 8.04 -9.66
C GLY A 688 8.53 7.87 -9.34
N ILE A 689 7.93 8.76 -8.56
CA ILE A 689 6.48 8.73 -8.25
C ILE A 689 5.67 9.16 -9.47
N THR A 690 6.08 10.24 -10.12
CA THR A 690 5.40 10.73 -11.32
C THR A 690 5.37 9.66 -12.40
N GLU A 691 6.48 8.94 -12.57
CA GLU A 691 6.56 7.81 -13.51
C GLU A 691 5.72 6.60 -13.06
N ALA A 692 5.73 6.25 -11.78
CA ALA A 692 4.99 5.09 -11.29
C ALA A 692 3.46 5.29 -11.30
N CYS A 693 2.99 6.52 -11.06
CA CYS A 693 1.57 6.85 -10.99
C CYS A 693 1.02 7.47 -12.27
N ASN A 694 1.86 7.65 -13.31
CA ASN A 694 1.51 8.40 -14.53
C ASN A 694 0.89 9.77 -14.20
N ALA A 695 1.48 10.54 -13.28
CA ALA A 695 0.86 11.75 -12.74
C ALA A 695 0.57 12.81 -13.83
N TRP A 696 1.26 12.74 -14.97
CA TRP A 696 1.01 13.57 -16.16
C TRP A 696 -0.33 13.34 -16.86
N GLU A 697 -1.08 12.30 -16.50
CA GLU A 697 -2.47 12.14 -16.96
C GLU A 697 -3.41 13.06 -16.17
N LYS A 698 -3.16 13.22 -14.87
CA LYS A 698 -3.90 14.16 -14.02
C LYS A 698 -3.40 15.60 -14.19
N TYR A 699 -2.10 15.78 -14.41
CA TYR A 699 -1.41 17.07 -14.47
C TYR A 699 -0.64 17.22 -15.80
N PRO A 700 -1.30 17.62 -16.90
CA PRO A 700 -0.72 17.56 -18.24
C PRO A 700 0.58 18.35 -18.43
N VAL A 701 0.76 19.48 -17.76
CA VAL A 701 2.00 20.27 -17.83
C VAL A 701 3.24 19.46 -17.42
N LEU A 702 3.06 18.40 -16.60
CA LEU A 702 4.19 17.56 -16.22
C LEU A 702 4.87 16.91 -17.42
N ARG A 703 4.17 16.72 -18.56
CA ARG A 703 4.72 16.13 -19.80
C ARG A 703 5.97 16.84 -20.34
N GLU A 704 6.21 18.07 -19.88
CA GLU A 704 7.34 18.91 -20.26
C GLU A 704 8.64 18.65 -19.47
N PHE A 705 8.56 18.11 -18.25
CA PHE A 705 9.73 17.91 -17.38
C PHE A 705 10.49 16.60 -17.70
N ARG A 706 10.80 16.41 -18.98
CA ARG A 706 11.51 15.24 -19.51
C ARG A 706 12.91 15.60 -20.00
N GLY A 707 13.67 16.31 -19.17
CA GLY A 707 15.00 16.86 -19.52
C GLY A 707 14.95 18.32 -19.96
N LEU A 708 13.92 19.08 -19.54
CA LEU A 708 13.83 20.52 -19.80
C LEU A 708 14.98 21.23 -19.08
N ILE A 709 15.70 22.09 -19.82
CA ILE A 709 16.84 22.88 -19.33
C ILE A 709 16.48 24.35 -19.37
N ILE A 710 16.64 25.03 -18.24
CA ILE A 710 16.34 26.45 -18.09
C ILE A 710 17.49 27.21 -17.44
N ASP A 711 17.57 28.51 -17.66
CA ASP A 711 18.53 29.37 -16.97
C ASP A 711 17.97 29.94 -15.64
N THR A 712 18.82 30.61 -14.85
CA THR A 712 18.42 31.25 -13.58
C THR A 712 17.49 32.46 -13.74
N LYS A 713 17.17 32.87 -14.97
CA LYS A 713 16.17 33.92 -15.25
C LYS A 713 14.81 33.32 -15.61
N GLY A 714 14.76 32.00 -15.85
CA GLY A 714 13.57 31.25 -16.24
C GLY A 714 13.34 31.25 -17.75
N ASN A 715 14.39 31.47 -18.55
CA ASN A 715 14.35 31.23 -19.98
C ASN A 715 14.58 29.75 -20.27
N ILE A 716 13.84 29.20 -21.23
CA ILE A 716 14.04 27.83 -21.67
C ILE A 716 15.25 27.78 -22.61
N VAL A 717 16.31 27.13 -22.16
CA VAL A 717 17.56 26.99 -22.92
C VAL A 717 17.52 25.74 -23.80
N ALA A 718 16.90 24.65 -23.33
CA ALA A 718 16.66 23.47 -24.14
C ALA A 718 15.33 22.79 -23.79
N ARG A 719 14.58 22.38 -24.81
CA ARG A 719 13.28 21.71 -24.66
C ARG A 719 13.25 20.41 -25.48
N PRO A 720 13.28 19.23 -24.82
CA PRO A 720 13.12 17.96 -25.51
C PRO A 720 11.66 17.66 -25.86
N PHE A 721 11.41 16.53 -26.54
CA PHE A 721 10.05 16.06 -26.80
C PHE A 721 9.22 15.89 -25.53
N GLU A 722 7.95 16.27 -25.62
CA GLU A 722 6.92 15.92 -24.64
C GLU A 722 6.79 14.40 -24.47
N LYS A 723 6.26 13.97 -23.31
CA LYS A 723 5.98 12.55 -23.04
C LYS A 723 4.96 11.98 -24.04
N THR A 724 5.39 10.99 -24.83
CA THR A 724 4.52 10.26 -25.79
C THR A 724 3.83 9.05 -25.17
N HIS A 725 2.71 8.65 -25.79
CA HIS A 725 1.85 7.55 -25.36
C HIS A 725 2.16 6.22 -26.07
N LYS A 726 1.87 5.09 -25.41
CA LYS A 726 1.98 3.71 -25.90
C LYS A 726 0.66 3.20 -26.43
N ALA A 727 0.64 2.69 -27.66
CA ALA A 727 -0.50 1.97 -28.20
C ALA A 727 -0.76 0.69 -27.37
N GLY A 728 -2.03 0.38 -27.10
CA GLY A 728 -2.46 -0.80 -26.34
C GLY A 728 -2.43 -0.61 -24.82
N ASP A 729 -1.42 0.09 -24.30
CA ASP A 729 -1.27 0.30 -22.84
C ASP A 729 -1.81 1.66 -22.37
N GLU A 730 -1.39 2.76 -23.01
CA GLU A 730 -1.77 4.14 -22.62
C GLU A 730 -2.91 4.67 -23.51
N ILE A 731 -2.97 4.23 -24.78
CA ILE A 731 -4.09 4.52 -25.70
C ILE A 731 -4.75 3.20 -26.11
N PRO A 732 -6.05 3.01 -25.82
CA PRO A 732 -6.83 1.86 -26.26
C PRO A 732 -6.80 1.68 -27.79
N LEU A 733 -6.73 0.42 -28.26
CA LEU A 733 -6.55 0.11 -29.68
C LEU A 733 -7.74 0.51 -30.56
N ASP A 734 -8.95 0.52 -30.01
CA ASP A 734 -10.16 1.00 -30.69
C ASP A 734 -10.06 2.48 -31.10
N LYS A 735 -9.31 3.28 -30.35
CA LYS A 735 -9.01 4.68 -30.70
C LYS A 735 -7.89 4.83 -31.74
N LEU A 736 -7.23 3.73 -32.09
CA LEU A 736 -6.11 3.68 -33.02
C LEU A 736 -6.45 2.92 -34.31
N GLU A 737 -7.74 2.73 -34.60
CA GLU A 737 -8.26 2.26 -35.89
C GLU A 737 -8.22 3.37 -36.97
N ILE A 738 -7.05 3.99 -37.08
CA ILE A 738 -6.75 5.10 -37.99
C ILE A 738 -5.44 4.79 -38.73
N PRO A 739 -5.34 5.11 -40.03
CA PRO A 739 -4.09 4.95 -40.78
C PRO A 739 -3.05 5.97 -40.29
N PRO A 740 -1.78 5.59 -40.10
CA PRO A 740 -0.73 6.55 -39.82
C PRO A 740 -0.37 7.36 -41.06
N GLU A 741 -0.01 8.63 -40.87
CA GLU A 741 0.58 9.47 -41.92
C GLU A 741 2.03 9.07 -42.22
N LYS A 742 2.78 8.75 -41.16
CA LYS A 742 4.18 8.32 -41.20
C LYS A 742 4.45 7.29 -40.13
N VAL A 743 5.35 6.35 -40.42
CA VAL A 743 5.87 5.38 -39.48
C VAL A 743 7.38 5.38 -39.54
N PHE A 744 8.02 5.60 -38.39
CA PHE A 744 9.47 5.61 -38.27
C PHE A 744 9.95 4.45 -37.41
N GLU A 745 11.14 3.93 -37.69
CA GLU A 745 11.80 3.04 -36.75
C GLU A 745 11.96 3.75 -35.39
N LYS A 746 11.67 3.04 -34.31
CA LYS A 746 12.02 3.52 -32.98
C LYS A 746 13.45 3.08 -32.70
N ALA A 747 14.42 3.96 -32.97
CA ALA A 747 15.79 3.73 -32.54
C ALA A 747 15.85 3.54 -31.01
N ASN A 748 16.72 2.64 -30.57
CA ASN A 748 16.87 2.21 -29.18
C ASN A 748 18.24 2.66 -28.65
N GLY A 749 18.29 3.90 -28.19
CA GLY A 749 19.46 4.53 -27.60
C GLY A 749 19.08 5.42 -26.42
N SER A 750 19.96 6.36 -26.12
CA SER A 750 19.70 7.41 -25.14
C SER A 750 19.38 8.74 -25.82
N LEU A 751 18.39 9.48 -25.32
CA LEU A 751 18.08 10.81 -25.85
C LEU A 751 19.22 11.79 -25.54
N GLY A 752 19.85 12.31 -26.59
CA GLY A 752 20.79 13.43 -26.56
C GLY A 752 20.10 14.75 -26.82
N ILE A 753 20.31 15.71 -25.92
CA ILE A 753 19.77 17.07 -25.97
C ILE A 753 20.93 18.02 -26.26
N VAL A 754 21.02 18.49 -27.50
CA VAL A 754 22.07 19.39 -27.97
C VAL A 754 21.53 20.82 -28.03
N TYR A 755 22.21 21.75 -27.38
CA TYR A 755 21.76 23.14 -27.24
C TYR A 755 22.94 24.10 -27.20
N PHE A 756 22.71 25.39 -27.47
CA PHE A 756 23.78 26.39 -27.49
C PHE A 756 23.81 27.18 -26.17
N TRP A 757 24.97 27.22 -25.50
CA TRP A 757 25.11 27.93 -24.22
C TRP A 757 26.54 28.43 -24.02
N LYS A 758 26.67 29.71 -23.63
CA LYS A 758 27.96 30.42 -23.46
C LYS A 758 28.88 30.21 -24.68
N GLU A 759 28.34 30.52 -25.87
CA GLU A 759 29.03 30.47 -27.17
C GLU A 759 29.55 29.08 -27.59
N LYS A 760 29.05 28.00 -26.97
CA LYS A 760 29.44 26.63 -27.29
C LYS A 760 28.23 25.71 -27.39
N TRP A 761 28.32 24.72 -28.26
CA TRP A 761 27.40 23.58 -28.24
C TRP A 761 27.58 22.80 -26.94
N ARG A 762 26.46 22.47 -26.31
CA ARG A 762 26.36 21.65 -25.11
C ARG A 762 25.52 20.43 -25.38
N VAL A 763 25.82 19.35 -24.68
CA VAL A 763 25.09 18.08 -24.78
C VAL A 763 24.67 17.67 -23.38
N ALA A 764 23.39 17.37 -23.21
CA ALA A 764 22.83 16.76 -22.02
C ALA A 764 22.10 15.46 -22.39
N THR A 765 21.83 14.63 -21.39
CA THR A 765 20.83 13.56 -21.48
C THR A 765 19.55 14.01 -20.78
N LYS A 766 18.48 13.19 -20.80
CA LYS A 766 17.28 13.43 -19.97
C LYS A 766 17.63 13.68 -18.48
N PHE A 767 18.70 13.06 -17.98
CA PHE A 767 18.97 12.98 -16.54
C PHE A 767 20.21 13.76 -16.08
N SER A 768 21.08 14.21 -16.98
CA SER A 768 22.34 14.84 -16.58
C SER A 768 22.87 15.82 -17.63
N PHE A 769 23.54 16.87 -17.15
CA PHE A 769 24.34 17.78 -17.98
C PHE A 769 25.61 17.11 -18.53
N GLU A 770 26.16 16.15 -17.79
CA GLU A 770 27.40 15.48 -18.16
C GLU A 770 27.31 13.98 -17.86
N SER A 771 27.92 13.19 -18.74
CA SER A 771 28.06 11.75 -18.63
C SER A 771 29.28 11.31 -19.44
N GLU A 772 30.26 10.72 -18.78
CA GLU A 772 31.40 10.06 -19.42
C GLU A 772 30.95 8.98 -20.41
N GLU A 773 29.83 8.31 -20.12
CA GLU A 773 29.27 7.24 -20.94
C GLU A 773 28.52 7.79 -22.16
N TYR A 774 27.73 8.87 -22.01
CA TYR A 774 26.85 9.35 -23.07
C TYR A 774 27.28 10.68 -23.69
N THR A 775 27.42 11.74 -22.90
CA THR A 775 27.61 13.11 -23.46
C THR A 775 29.02 13.28 -24.05
N LYS A 776 30.05 12.70 -23.44
CA LYS A 776 31.42 12.81 -23.93
C LYS A 776 31.63 12.19 -25.32
N PRO A 777 31.16 10.96 -25.60
CA PRO A 777 31.14 10.43 -26.97
C PRO A 777 30.39 11.33 -27.96
N VAL A 778 29.27 11.95 -27.56
CA VAL A 778 28.55 12.88 -28.45
C VAL A 778 29.41 14.10 -28.78
N TYR A 779 30.14 14.68 -27.83
CA TYR A 779 31.06 15.79 -28.13
C TYR A 779 32.12 15.40 -29.17
N GLU A 780 32.72 14.21 -29.05
CA GLU A 780 33.70 13.71 -30.03
C GLU A 780 33.08 13.51 -31.41
N MET A 781 31.85 13.00 -31.47
CA MET A 781 31.12 12.78 -32.72
C MET A 781 30.70 14.11 -33.36
N LEU A 782 30.14 15.05 -32.59
CA LEU A 782 29.77 16.39 -33.07
C LEU A 782 30.99 17.15 -33.58
N GLY A 783 32.17 16.98 -32.96
CA GLY A 783 33.42 17.58 -33.42
C GLY A 783 33.88 17.11 -34.81
N ARG A 784 33.30 16.02 -35.34
CA ARG A 784 33.54 15.50 -36.69
C ARG A 784 32.43 15.87 -37.68
N MET A 785 31.34 16.49 -37.22
CA MET A 785 30.17 16.86 -38.02
C MET A 785 30.20 18.34 -38.42
N ASP A 786 29.47 18.70 -39.49
CA ASP A 786 29.25 20.11 -39.86
C ASP A 786 28.17 20.75 -38.98
N THR A 787 28.54 21.18 -37.77
CA THR A 787 27.60 21.81 -36.83
C THR A 787 27.08 23.17 -37.31
N SER A 788 27.53 23.71 -38.46
CA SER A 788 26.90 24.90 -39.09
C SER A 788 25.49 24.60 -39.64
N ALA A 789 25.09 23.32 -39.66
CA ALA A 789 23.73 22.90 -39.94
C ALA A 789 22.77 23.10 -38.76
N LEU A 790 23.29 23.26 -37.54
CA LEU A 790 22.49 23.45 -36.33
C LEU A 790 22.18 24.94 -36.11
N ASP A 791 20.96 25.22 -35.68
CA ASP A 791 20.49 26.55 -35.34
C ASP A 791 20.70 26.80 -33.84
N GLN A 792 21.47 27.83 -33.50
CA GLN A 792 21.81 28.16 -32.10
C GLN A 792 20.57 28.53 -31.27
N ALA A 793 19.46 28.92 -31.89
CA ALA A 793 18.21 29.22 -31.22
C ALA A 793 17.33 27.98 -30.97
N LYS A 794 17.70 26.80 -31.50
CA LYS A 794 16.89 25.57 -31.38
C LYS A 794 17.55 24.54 -30.46
N THR A 795 16.71 23.65 -29.93
CA THR A 795 17.16 22.41 -29.28
C THR A 795 17.24 21.31 -30.33
N HIS A 796 18.38 20.64 -30.44
CA HIS A 796 18.59 19.57 -31.40
C HIS A 796 18.61 18.22 -30.70
N LEU A 797 17.72 17.32 -31.11
CA LEU A 797 17.52 16.04 -30.46
C LEU A 797 18.14 14.92 -31.28
N PHE A 798 18.89 14.06 -30.60
CA PHE A 798 19.54 12.89 -31.19
C PHE A 798 19.18 11.64 -30.40
N GLU A 799 19.09 10.50 -31.08
CA GLU A 799 19.21 9.20 -30.41
C GLU A 799 20.69 8.81 -30.42
N ILE A 800 21.27 8.68 -29.23
CA ILE A 800 22.66 8.29 -29.01
C ILE A 800 22.72 6.76 -28.95
N ILE A 801 23.37 6.15 -29.94
CA ILE A 801 23.59 4.70 -30.01
C ILE A 801 25.07 4.44 -29.76
N LEU A 802 25.38 3.68 -28.70
CA LEU A 802 26.76 3.34 -28.33
C LEU A 802 26.97 1.82 -28.25
N PRO A 803 28.20 1.33 -28.49
CA PRO A 803 28.50 -0.11 -28.49
C PRO A 803 28.30 -0.80 -27.12
N ASN A 804 28.49 -0.05 -26.03
CA ASN A 804 28.45 -0.56 -24.66
C ASN A 804 27.11 -0.27 -23.96
N ASP A 805 26.10 0.18 -24.69
CA ASP A 805 24.83 0.56 -24.12
C ASP A 805 23.97 -0.66 -23.73
N SER A 806 23.15 -0.53 -22.68
CA SER A 806 22.31 -1.60 -22.12
C SER A 806 21.04 -1.92 -22.93
N HIS A 807 21.09 -1.61 -24.21
CA HIS A 807 19.95 -1.62 -25.09
C HIS A 807 19.66 -3.02 -25.61
N ILE A 808 18.38 -3.31 -25.77
CA ILE A 808 17.89 -4.65 -26.12
C ILE A 808 18.13 -4.93 -27.61
N VAL A 809 18.24 -3.86 -28.40
CA VAL A 809 18.55 -3.91 -29.82
C VAL A 809 20.08 -3.95 -30.00
N ASP A 810 20.56 -4.98 -30.69
CA ASP A 810 21.94 -5.14 -31.07
C ASP A 810 22.25 -4.32 -32.33
N TYR A 811 23.07 -3.28 -32.16
CA TYR A 811 23.57 -2.43 -33.23
C TYR A 811 24.92 -2.90 -33.81
N GLY A 812 25.41 -4.08 -33.43
CA GLY A 812 26.66 -4.67 -33.94
C GLY A 812 27.90 -3.88 -33.53
N GLY A 813 27.89 -3.30 -32.32
CA GLY A 813 28.99 -2.48 -31.80
C GLY A 813 29.18 -1.14 -32.52
N LYS A 814 28.16 -0.63 -33.22
CA LYS A 814 28.19 0.69 -33.87
C LYS A 814 28.06 1.82 -32.84
N GLN A 815 28.71 2.94 -33.16
CA GLN A 815 28.50 4.24 -32.54
C GLN A 815 27.80 5.14 -33.55
N ASP A 816 26.61 5.63 -33.23
CA ASP A 816 25.75 6.37 -34.16
C ASP A 816 24.96 7.49 -33.43
N LEU A 817 24.66 8.57 -34.16
CA LEU A 817 23.87 9.71 -33.68
C LEU A 817 22.73 9.94 -34.64
N VAL A 818 21.56 9.38 -34.34
CA VAL A 818 20.39 9.51 -35.20
C VAL A 818 19.75 10.86 -34.94
N PHE A 819 19.70 11.74 -35.93
CA PHE A 819 19.05 13.03 -35.77
C PHE A 819 17.53 12.87 -35.75
N LEU A 820 16.89 13.29 -34.65
CA LEU A 820 15.47 13.09 -34.43
C LEU A 820 14.64 14.31 -34.84
N ASN A 821 14.98 15.49 -34.32
CA ASN A 821 14.29 16.74 -34.64
C ASN A 821 15.03 17.99 -34.12
N SER A 822 14.61 19.18 -34.57
CA SER A 822 14.94 20.48 -34.00
C SER A 822 13.69 21.11 -33.36
N ILE A 823 13.75 21.43 -32.08
CA ILE A 823 12.62 22.01 -31.32
C ILE A 823 12.88 23.49 -31.05
N ILE A 824 11.86 24.32 -31.24
CA ILE A 824 11.88 25.72 -30.78
C ILE A 824 11.67 25.72 -29.26
N PRO A 825 12.65 26.15 -28.43
CA PRO A 825 12.57 26.02 -26.98
C PRO A 825 11.33 26.71 -26.37
N GLU A 826 10.98 27.89 -26.86
CA GLU A 826 9.90 28.71 -26.33
C GLU A 826 8.51 28.10 -26.58
N THR A 827 8.28 27.53 -27.75
CA THR A 827 6.96 26.99 -28.13
C THR A 827 6.86 25.47 -27.93
N GLY A 828 7.99 24.76 -27.93
CA GLY A 828 8.02 23.30 -27.96
C GLY A 828 7.69 22.71 -29.34
N GLU A 829 7.52 23.55 -30.37
CA GLU A 829 7.16 23.09 -31.70
C GLU A 829 8.35 22.38 -32.38
N PRO A 830 8.12 21.16 -32.91
CA PRO A 830 9.13 20.46 -33.70
C PRO A 830 9.21 21.01 -35.12
N ALA A 831 10.41 20.94 -35.71
CA ALA A 831 10.62 21.14 -37.13
C ALA A 831 9.88 20.09 -37.97
N ASP A 832 9.45 20.48 -39.16
CA ASP A 832 8.89 19.56 -40.13
C ASP A 832 9.93 18.54 -40.62
N TRP A 833 9.46 17.42 -41.15
CA TRP A 833 10.34 16.31 -41.51
C TRP A 833 11.28 16.63 -42.68
N ASP A 834 10.91 17.56 -43.56
CA ASP A 834 11.76 17.98 -44.67
C ASP A 834 12.96 18.80 -44.17
N GLU A 835 12.74 19.68 -43.19
CA GLU A 835 13.79 20.40 -42.47
C GLU A 835 14.70 19.43 -41.72
N VAL A 836 14.13 18.46 -41.00
CA VAL A 836 14.89 17.43 -40.28
C VAL A 836 15.81 16.65 -41.23
N GLY A 837 15.27 16.20 -42.37
CA GLY A 837 16.05 15.49 -43.38
C GLY A 837 17.14 16.34 -44.03
N LYS A 838 16.88 17.62 -44.31
CA LYS A 838 17.90 18.57 -44.83
C LYS A 838 19.02 18.78 -43.82
N THR A 839 18.67 18.97 -42.55
CA THR A 839 19.63 19.20 -41.46
C THR A 839 20.51 17.97 -41.26
N ALA A 840 19.93 16.78 -41.16
CA ALA A 840 20.68 15.52 -41.02
C ALA A 840 21.68 15.31 -42.17
N ARG A 841 21.25 15.52 -43.42
CA ARG A 841 22.14 15.42 -44.59
C ARG A 841 23.31 16.38 -44.53
N LYS A 842 23.08 17.63 -44.11
CA LYS A 842 24.14 18.63 -43.99
C LYS A 842 25.09 18.32 -42.82
N LEU A 843 24.56 17.83 -41.70
CA LEU A 843 25.36 17.36 -40.56
C LEU A 843 26.28 16.17 -40.90
N GLY A 844 25.95 15.40 -41.94
CA GLY A 844 26.60 14.14 -42.26
C GLY A 844 26.11 12.96 -41.41
N THR A 845 24.85 13.03 -40.94
CA THR A 845 24.21 11.94 -40.19
C THR A 845 22.88 11.51 -40.83
N ARG A 846 22.27 10.46 -40.30
CA ARG A 846 20.95 9.96 -40.72
C ARG A 846 19.84 10.39 -39.77
N THR A 847 18.61 10.34 -40.26
CA THR A 847 17.39 10.40 -39.44
C THR A 847 16.93 9.01 -39.02
N ALA A 848 15.88 8.94 -38.19
CA ALA A 848 15.12 7.71 -38.04
C ALA A 848 14.63 7.23 -39.41
N ARG A 849 14.73 5.92 -39.68
CA ARG A 849 14.30 5.33 -40.94
C ARG A 849 12.78 5.40 -41.08
N ASP A 850 12.32 5.94 -42.19
CA ASP A 850 10.90 5.90 -42.58
C ASP A 850 10.56 4.49 -43.09
N VAL A 851 9.65 3.81 -42.40
CA VAL A 851 9.18 2.45 -42.68
C VAL A 851 7.68 2.45 -43.02
N THR A 852 7.12 3.59 -43.40
CA THR A 852 5.69 3.72 -43.75
C THR A 852 5.29 2.73 -44.85
N ALA A 853 6.18 2.51 -45.83
CA ALA A 853 5.95 1.59 -46.94
C ALA A 853 5.81 0.11 -46.50
N ASP A 854 6.31 -0.26 -45.32
CA ASP A 854 6.21 -1.62 -44.78
C ASP A 854 4.80 -1.94 -44.24
N PHE A 855 3.94 -0.91 -44.09
CA PHE A 855 2.59 -1.04 -43.52
C PHE A 855 1.49 -0.50 -44.47
N PRO A 856 1.35 -1.04 -45.69
CA PRO A 856 0.38 -0.54 -46.65
C PRO A 856 -1.06 -0.82 -46.19
N ASN A 857 -1.91 0.21 -46.22
CA ASN A 857 -3.33 0.13 -45.84
C ASN A 857 -3.59 -0.43 -44.43
N LYS A 858 -2.65 -0.22 -43.50
CA LYS A 858 -2.78 -0.65 -42.10
C LYS A 858 -3.18 0.49 -41.20
N THR A 859 -4.04 0.21 -40.23
CA THR A 859 -4.25 1.12 -39.10
C THR A 859 -3.11 1.00 -38.08
N ILE A 860 -2.97 1.97 -37.17
CA ILE A 860 -2.02 1.86 -36.07
C ILE A 860 -2.34 0.63 -35.20
N ALA A 861 -3.62 0.31 -35.00
CA ALA A 861 -4.05 -0.90 -34.32
C ALA A 861 -3.60 -2.18 -35.05
N ASP A 862 -3.64 -2.21 -36.38
CA ASP A 862 -3.10 -3.34 -37.16
C ASP A 862 -1.58 -3.47 -37.00
N ILE A 863 -0.86 -2.35 -37.07
CA ILE A 863 0.60 -2.34 -36.85
C ILE A 863 0.92 -2.88 -35.46
N TYR A 864 0.17 -2.47 -34.44
CA TYR A 864 0.30 -3.01 -33.09
C TYR A 864 0.12 -4.53 -33.10
N ARG A 865 -1.01 -5.04 -33.62
CA ARG A 865 -1.29 -6.49 -33.66
C ARG A 865 -0.18 -7.27 -34.38
N MET A 866 0.36 -6.74 -35.48
CA MET A 866 1.48 -7.33 -36.21
C MET A 866 2.75 -7.38 -35.35
N LEU A 867 3.12 -6.29 -34.68
CA LEU A 867 4.33 -6.23 -33.83
C LEU A 867 4.21 -7.03 -32.53
N GLN A 868 3.00 -7.46 -32.16
CA GLN A 868 2.76 -8.38 -31.05
C GLN A 868 2.92 -9.86 -31.43
N GLN A 869 3.01 -10.19 -32.72
CA GLN A 869 3.28 -11.56 -33.17
C GLN A 869 4.75 -11.94 -32.94
N GLU A 870 4.97 -13.18 -32.52
CA GLU A 870 6.31 -13.70 -32.25
C GLU A 870 7.17 -13.69 -33.53
N GLY A 871 8.39 -13.14 -33.44
CA GLY A 871 9.33 -13.06 -34.56
C GLY A 871 9.01 -12.00 -35.63
N SER A 872 7.95 -11.21 -35.49
CA SER A 872 7.53 -10.25 -36.55
C SER A 872 8.51 -9.08 -36.76
N ALA A 873 9.40 -8.81 -35.81
CA ALA A 873 10.35 -7.70 -35.83
C ALA A 873 11.55 -7.97 -34.91
N ALA A 874 12.25 -9.08 -35.18
CA ALA A 874 13.43 -9.47 -34.42
C ALA A 874 14.48 -8.35 -34.40
N ASN A 875 15.04 -8.09 -33.22
CA ASN A 875 16.05 -7.04 -33.01
C ASN A 875 15.56 -5.60 -33.31
N LEU A 876 14.29 -5.29 -33.05
CA LEU A 876 13.73 -3.93 -33.11
C LEU A 876 12.97 -3.61 -31.83
N GLU A 877 13.10 -2.38 -31.32
CA GLU A 877 12.27 -1.91 -30.20
C GLU A 877 10.80 -1.75 -30.62
N GLY A 878 10.58 -1.28 -31.85
CA GLY A 878 9.27 -1.00 -32.39
C GLY A 878 9.30 0.16 -33.37
N VAL A 879 8.16 0.83 -33.51
CA VAL A 879 7.98 1.97 -34.41
C VAL A 879 7.32 3.15 -33.71
N MET A 880 7.55 4.34 -34.25
CA MET A 880 6.84 5.58 -33.91
C MET A 880 5.86 5.87 -35.05
N ALA A 881 4.55 5.79 -34.77
CA ALA A 881 3.52 6.11 -35.75
C ALA A 881 3.00 7.53 -35.51
N GLN A 882 2.96 8.33 -36.57
CA GLN A 882 2.40 9.68 -36.58
C GLN A 882 1.00 9.67 -37.18
N TYR A 883 0.06 10.38 -36.56
CA TYR A 883 -1.29 10.60 -37.09
C TYR A 883 -1.79 11.98 -36.68
N SER A 884 -2.81 12.48 -37.37
CA SER A 884 -3.54 13.68 -36.95
C SER A 884 -4.70 13.30 -36.02
N ASP A 885 -4.76 13.91 -34.84
CA ASP A 885 -5.89 13.75 -33.94
C ASP A 885 -7.15 14.46 -34.46
N THR A 886 -8.23 14.42 -33.68
CA THR A 886 -9.52 15.03 -34.03
C THR A 886 -9.46 16.56 -34.19
N GLU A 887 -8.43 17.21 -33.64
CA GLU A 887 -8.20 18.65 -33.74
C GLU A 887 -7.21 18.99 -34.88
N GLY A 888 -6.73 17.98 -35.63
CA GLY A 888 -5.75 18.14 -36.69
C GLY A 888 -4.32 18.33 -36.20
N LYS A 889 -4.04 18.10 -34.90
CA LYS A 889 -2.70 18.15 -34.34
C LYS A 889 -1.98 16.85 -34.65
N LYS A 890 -0.72 16.94 -35.10
CA LYS A 890 0.14 15.78 -35.31
C LYS A 890 0.57 15.18 -33.97
N VAL A 891 0.24 13.91 -33.76
CA VAL A 891 0.56 13.14 -32.56
C VAL A 891 1.47 11.98 -32.92
N LEU A 892 2.45 11.68 -32.05
CA LEU A 892 3.31 10.50 -32.15
C LEU A 892 2.91 9.47 -31.08
N VAL A 893 2.64 8.24 -31.52
CA VAL A 893 2.39 7.10 -30.65
C VAL A 893 3.49 6.06 -30.83
N LYS A 894 3.97 5.48 -29.72
CA LYS A 894 4.97 4.40 -29.73
C LYS A 894 4.25 3.06 -29.80
N VAL A 895 4.64 2.23 -30.77
CA VAL A 895 4.17 0.86 -30.94
C VAL A 895 5.36 -0.06 -30.73
N LYS A 896 5.41 -0.76 -29.60
CA LYS A 896 6.54 -1.62 -29.23
C LYS A 896 6.34 -3.05 -29.72
N THR A 897 7.44 -3.74 -29.98
CA THR A 897 7.41 -5.18 -30.25
C THR A 897 7.20 -5.95 -28.95
N ARG A 898 6.50 -7.08 -29.02
CA ARG A 898 6.36 -7.99 -27.88
C ARG A 898 7.73 -8.48 -27.39
N GLU A 899 8.59 -8.87 -28.31
CA GLU A 899 9.95 -9.34 -28.03
C GLU A 899 10.77 -8.32 -27.23
N TYR A 900 10.68 -7.03 -27.56
CA TYR A 900 11.37 -6.00 -26.80
C TYR A 900 10.82 -5.85 -25.38
N ASP A 901 9.50 -5.80 -25.22
CA ASP A 901 8.89 -5.65 -23.90
C ASP A 901 9.18 -6.86 -22.99
N ASP A 902 9.19 -8.08 -23.55
CA ASP A 902 9.54 -9.31 -22.85
C ASP A 902 11.00 -9.31 -22.37
N LYS A 903 11.94 -8.93 -23.25
CA LYS A 903 13.36 -8.80 -22.90
C LYS A 903 13.61 -7.68 -21.89
N LYS A 904 12.88 -6.57 -22.02
CA LYS A 904 12.94 -5.45 -21.08
C LYS A 904 12.46 -5.85 -19.70
N PHE A 905 11.38 -6.62 -19.63
CA PHE A 905 10.88 -7.17 -18.38
C PHE A 905 11.94 -8.04 -17.69
N VAL A 906 12.56 -8.98 -18.41
CA VAL A 906 13.64 -9.83 -17.88
C VAL A 906 14.81 -9.00 -17.35
N ARG A 907 15.22 -7.96 -18.08
CA ARG A 907 16.31 -7.06 -17.67
C ARG A 907 15.97 -6.26 -16.40
N ASP A 908 14.79 -5.66 -16.37
CA ASP A 908 14.41 -4.68 -15.35
C ASP A 908 13.85 -5.31 -14.08
N ARG A 909 13.28 -6.53 -14.16
CA ARG A 909 12.48 -7.13 -13.08
C ARG A 909 12.94 -8.51 -12.62
N LEU A 910 13.64 -9.27 -13.45
CA LEU A 910 14.10 -10.60 -13.11
C LEU A 910 15.59 -10.53 -12.75
N ASP A 911 15.97 -10.00 -11.59
CA ASP A 911 17.39 -9.96 -11.19
C ASP A 911 17.85 -11.29 -10.59
N TRP A 912 19.11 -11.63 -10.83
CA TRP A 912 19.77 -12.82 -10.29
C TRP A 912 19.76 -12.90 -8.77
N LYS A 913 19.88 -11.75 -8.08
CA LYS A 913 19.87 -11.68 -6.62
C LYS A 913 18.51 -12.09 -6.07
N ASP A 914 17.43 -11.56 -6.64
CA ASP A 914 16.07 -11.86 -6.20
C ASP A 914 15.73 -13.34 -6.42
N ILE A 915 16.21 -13.93 -7.53
CA ILE A 915 16.07 -15.38 -7.80
C ILE A 915 16.82 -16.20 -6.74
N LEU A 916 18.08 -15.84 -6.43
CA LEU A 916 18.88 -16.56 -5.44
C LEU A 916 18.28 -16.47 -4.02
N GLU A 917 17.76 -15.31 -3.63
CA GLU A 917 17.06 -15.11 -2.35
C GLU A 917 15.75 -15.92 -2.28
N SER A 918 15.14 -16.20 -3.43
CA SER A 918 13.87 -16.92 -3.56
C SER A 918 14.02 -18.44 -3.72
N PHE A 919 15.24 -18.93 -3.98
CA PHE A 919 15.51 -20.35 -4.26
C PHE A 919 15.62 -21.15 -2.97
N ASP A 920 14.87 -22.25 -2.87
CA ASP A 920 14.97 -23.19 -1.75
C ASP A 920 16.01 -24.28 -2.06
N PRO A 921 17.15 -24.28 -1.34
CA PRO A 921 18.22 -25.24 -1.56
C PRO A 921 17.88 -26.67 -1.11
N LYS A 922 16.81 -26.89 -0.33
CA LYS A 922 16.39 -28.23 0.09
C LYS A 922 15.60 -28.94 -1.01
N THR A 923 14.66 -28.22 -1.60
CA THR A 923 13.83 -28.72 -2.71
C THR A 923 14.51 -28.54 -4.06
N MET A 924 15.59 -27.75 -4.12
CA MET A 924 16.27 -27.36 -5.36
C MET A 924 15.32 -26.66 -6.33
N GLU A 925 14.35 -25.92 -5.80
CA GLU A 925 13.29 -25.24 -6.55
C GLU A 925 13.04 -23.85 -5.98
N VAL A 926 12.40 -22.99 -6.76
CA VAL A 926 11.81 -21.75 -6.24
C VAL A 926 10.37 -22.09 -5.85
N PRO A 927 9.97 -21.93 -4.58
CA PRO A 927 8.61 -22.21 -4.16
C PRO A 927 7.58 -21.44 -5.00
N PRO A 928 6.40 -22.02 -5.29
CA PRO A 928 5.38 -21.38 -6.13
C PRO A 928 5.05 -19.93 -5.73
N GLU A 929 4.97 -19.65 -4.44
CA GLU A 929 4.73 -18.31 -3.86
C GLU A 929 5.81 -17.28 -4.27
N ASN A 930 7.07 -17.70 -4.35
CA ASN A 930 8.16 -16.84 -4.76
C ASN A 930 8.24 -16.72 -6.29
N LEU A 931 7.77 -17.73 -7.02
CA LEU A 931 7.73 -17.74 -8.48
C LEU A 931 6.74 -16.68 -9.00
N GLU A 932 5.58 -16.56 -8.35
CA GLU A 932 4.62 -15.47 -8.60
C GLU A 932 5.19 -14.10 -8.24
N LYS A 933 5.94 -13.98 -7.14
CA LYS A 933 6.60 -12.72 -6.76
C LYS A 933 7.63 -12.26 -7.79
N LEU A 934 8.44 -13.17 -8.31
CA LEU A 934 9.49 -12.88 -9.31
C LEU A 934 8.91 -12.47 -10.67
N LEU A 935 7.82 -13.12 -11.10
CA LEU A 935 7.17 -12.81 -12.38
C LEU A 935 6.09 -11.73 -12.28
N SER A 936 5.60 -11.44 -11.07
CA SER A 936 4.63 -10.39 -10.74
C SER A 936 3.44 -10.36 -11.72
N TYR A 937 3.03 -9.17 -12.18
CA TYR A 937 1.93 -8.92 -13.11
C TYR A 937 2.13 -9.52 -14.52
N ASN A 938 3.30 -10.09 -14.82
CA ASN A 938 3.67 -10.63 -16.12
C ASN A 938 3.85 -12.16 -16.09
N PHE A 939 3.19 -12.85 -15.16
CA PHE A 939 3.27 -14.30 -14.96
C PHE A 939 2.99 -15.13 -16.23
N ASP A 940 2.13 -14.64 -17.13
CA ASP A 940 1.77 -15.35 -18.37
C ASP A 940 2.75 -15.07 -19.54
N ASN A 941 3.85 -14.36 -19.27
CA ASN A 941 4.92 -14.14 -20.23
C ASN A 941 5.77 -15.41 -20.41
N ALA A 942 5.50 -16.17 -21.47
CA ALA A 942 6.21 -17.41 -21.80
C ALA A 942 7.74 -17.22 -21.89
N PHE A 943 8.21 -16.09 -22.42
CA PHE A 943 9.63 -15.78 -22.53
C PHE A 943 10.28 -15.54 -21.16
N ALA A 944 9.62 -14.76 -20.29
CA ALA A 944 10.10 -14.50 -18.94
C ALA A 944 10.13 -15.79 -18.10
N ARG A 945 9.11 -16.65 -18.25
CA ARG A 945 9.05 -17.96 -17.60
C ARG A 945 10.17 -18.88 -18.07
N ALA A 946 10.35 -19.03 -19.38
CA ALA A 946 11.44 -19.84 -19.94
C ALA A 946 12.81 -19.33 -19.48
N THR A 947 12.98 -18.01 -19.39
CA THR A 947 14.22 -17.40 -18.88
C THR A 947 14.43 -17.71 -17.39
N LEU A 948 13.39 -17.60 -16.56
CA LEU A 948 13.46 -17.95 -15.15
C LEU A 948 13.80 -19.44 -14.97
N GLU A 949 13.13 -20.32 -15.70
CA GLU A 949 13.37 -21.77 -15.68
C GLU A 949 14.83 -22.08 -16.08
N ALA A 950 15.35 -21.46 -17.14
CA ALA A 950 16.74 -21.62 -17.56
C ALA A 950 17.74 -21.16 -16.50
N ARG A 951 17.48 -20.03 -15.83
CA ARG A 951 18.35 -19.52 -14.75
C ARG A 951 18.30 -20.38 -13.50
N ILE A 952 17.10 -20.83 -13.10
CA ILE A 952 16.93 -21.79 -12.00
C ILE A 952 17.69 -23.07 -12.33
N GLN A 953 17.53 -23.61 -13.54
CA GLN A 953 18.21 -24.81 -13.98
C GLN A 953 19.74 -24.64 -13.91
N TRP A 954 20.25 -23.50 -14.36
CA TRP A 954 21.67 -23.19 -14.24
C TRP A 954 22.14 -23.13 -12.77
N ILE A 955 21.38 -22.50 -11.87
CA ILE A 955 21.68 -22.52 -10.42
C ILE A 955 21.74 -23.95 -9.89
N LYS A 956 20.79 -24.82 -10.30
CA LYS A 956 20.78 -26.25 -9.89
C LYS A 956 22.05 -26.96 -10.35
N GLU A 957 22.48 -26.74 -11.58
CA GLU A 957 23.68 -27.36 -12.16
C GLU A 957 24.95 -26.89 -11.46
N GLN A 958 25.11 -25.58 -11.25
CA GLN A 958 26.27 -25.05 -10.54
C GLN A 958 26.31 -25.50 -9.09
N TYR A 959 25.17 -25.51 -8.40
CA TYR A 959 25.10 -26.00 -7.03
C TYR A 959 25.55 -27.47 -6.94
N ARG A 960 25.04 -28.34 -7.82
CA ARG A 960 25.41 -29.76 -7.85
C ARG A 960 26.91 -29.93 -8.09
N GLU A 961 27.47 -29.20 -9.04
CA GLU A 961 28.89 -29.30 -9.37
C GLU A 961 29.78 -28.78 -8.24
N ILE A 962 29.47 -27.62 -7.66
CA ILE A 962 30.23 -27.06 -6.52
C ILE A 962 30.12 -27.98 -5.30
N ALA A 963 28.93 -28.51 -5.01
CA ALA A 963 28.72 -29.44 -3.90
C ALA A 963 29.54 -30.72 -4.10
N ARG A 964 29.50 -31.31 -5.31
CA ARG A 964 30.28 -32.50 -5.67
C ARG A 964 31.78 -32.25 -5.49
N GLN A 965 32.31 -31.19 -6.08
CA GLN A 965 33.73 -30.81 -5.97
C GLN A 965 34.13 -30.57 -4.51
N THR A 966 33.29 -29.91 -3.72
CA THR A 966 33.56 -29.63 -2.30
C THR A 966 33.62 -30.91 -1.48
N LEU A 967 32.67 -31.84 -1.70
CA LEU A 967 32.65 -33.14 -1.02
C LEU A 967 33.85 -34.01 -1.40
N GLU A 968 34.23 -34.03 -2.68
CA GLU A 968 35.44 -34.71 -3.16
C GLU A 968 36.69 -34.11 -2.53
N PHE A 969 36.82 -32.79 -2.53
CA PHE A 969 37.94 -32.07 -1.94
C PHE A 969 38.09 -32.35 -0.44
N LEU A 970 36.97 -32.44 0.27
CA LEU A 970 36.94 -32.67 1.71
C LEU A 970 37.08 -34.13 2.13
N SER A 971 36.97 -35.08 1.19
CA SER A 971 37.05 -36.52 1.49
C SER A 971 38.34 -36.92 2.22
N SER A 972 39.48 -36.37 1.80
CA SER A 972 40.79 -36.63 2.40
C SER A 972 40.95 -35.99 3.80
N PRO A 973 40.75 -34.67 3.97
CA PRO A 973 40.78 -34.03 5.30
C PRO A 973 39.79 -34.66 6.30
N LYS A 974 38.59 -35.01 5.84
CA LYS A 974 37.58 -35.68 6.66
C LYS A 974 38.05 -37.08 7.08
N GLY A 975 38.51 -37.90 6.13
CA GLY A 975 38.96 -39.27 6.43
C GLY A 975 40.14 -39.28 7.42
N GLU A 976 41.04 -38.31 7.31
CA GLU A 976 42.12 -38.14 8.29
C GLU A 976 41.61 -37.73 9.67
N ALA A 977 40.70 -36.76 9.73
CA ALA A 977 40.08 -36.30 10.96
C ALA A 977 39.30 -37.42 11.66
N ASP A 978 38.51 -38.19 10.91
CA ASP A 978 37.74 -39.34 11.40
C ASP A 978 38.68 -40.41 11.97
N ARG A 979 39.78 -40.74 11.26
CA ARG A 979 40.78 -41.69 11.74
C ARG A 979 41.39 -41.25 13.08
N ILE A 980 41.80 -39.99 13.18
CA ILE A 980 42.39 -39.43 14.40
C ILE A 980 41.35 -39.42 15.52
N PHE A 981 40.10 -39.04 15.22
CA PHE A 981 39.01 -39.04 16.19
C PHE A 981 38.80 -40.44 16.78
N GLN A 982 38.69 -41.48 15.94
CA GLN A 982 38.52 -42.87 16.37
C GLN A 982 39.74 -43.38 17.17
N GLU A 983 40.96 -43.03 16.76
CA GLU A 983 42.20 -43.36 17.49
C GLU A 983 42.21 -42.71 18.89
N LYS A 984 41.68 -41.49 19.02
CA LYS A 984 41.66 -40.75 20.30
C LYS A 984 40.56 -41.24 21.23
N ILE A 985 39.38 -41.54 20.68
CA ILE A 985 38.26 -42.14 21.43
C ILE A 985 38.66 -43.54 21.95
N SER A 986 39.30 -44.37 21.13
CA SER A 986 39.79 -45.70 21.56
C SER A 986 40.87 -45.64 22.65
N ARG A 987 41.55 -44.50 22.81
CA ARG A 987 42.50 -44.22 23.91
C ARG A 987 41.86 -43.57 25.14
N GLY A 988 40.52 -43.45 25.18
CA GLY A 988 39.79 -42.90 26.33
C GLY A 988 39.88 -41.38 26.48
N ILE A 989 40.22 -40.65 25.42
CA ILE A 989 40.23 -39.18 25.44
C ILE A 989 38.80 -38.64 25.40
N ASP A 990 38.54 -37.59 26.18
CA ASP A 990 37.26 -36.87 26.18
C ASP A 990 36.81 -36.49 24.74
N PRO A 991 35.55 -36.77 24.33
CA PRO A 991 35.08 -36.55 22.97
C PRO A 991 35.23 -35.12 22.45
N LYS A 992 35.09 -34.11 23.32
CA LYS A 992 35.24 -32.70 22.92
C LYS A 992 36.70 -32.40 22.59
N ARG A 993 37.62 -32.88 23.43
CA ARG A 993 39.07 -32.75 23.19
C ARG A 993 39.54 -33.56 21.97
N ALA A 994 39.00 -34.76 21.77
CA ALA A 994 39.27 -35.59 20.60
C ALA A 994 38.83 -34.90 19.30
N LEU A 995 37.66 -34.25 19.30
CA LEU A 995 37.16 -33.47 18.17
C LEU A 995 38.06 -32.27 17.85
N GLU A 996 38.48 -31.49 18.85
CA GLU A 996 39.37 -30.34 18.65
C GLU A 996 40.74 -30.74 18.07
N GLU A 997 41.33 -31.83 18.56
CA GLU A 997 42.61 -32.33 18.06
C GLU A 997 42.49 -32.87 16.62
N SER A 998 41.38 -33.53 16.29
CA SER A 998 41.10 -34.06 14.95
C SER A 998 40.89 -32.94 13.92
N LEU A 999 40.14 -31.89 14.30
CA LEU A 999 39.94 -30.70 13.46
C LEU A 999 41.25 -29.92 13.22
N ARG A 1000 42.19 -29.92 14.17
CA ARG A 1000 43.52 -29.31 13.96
C ARG A 1000 44.33 -30.02 12.87
N SER A 1001 44.24 -31.36 12.78
CA SER A 1001 44.90 -32.11 11.70
C SER A 1001 44.24 -31.82 10.36
N ALA A 1002 42.91 -31.83 10.32
CA ALA A 1002 42.15 -31.47 9.13
C ALA A 1002 42.48 -30.07 8.61
N ALA A 1003 42.67 -29.10 9.51
CA ALA A 1003 43.08 -27.74 9.18
C ALA A 1003 44.49 -27.67 8.56
N ALA A 1004 45.42 -28.53 8.99
CA ALA A 1004 46.77 -28.61 8.43
C ALA A 1004 46.74 -29.16 6.99
N ASN A 1005 46.00 -30.25 6.77
CA ASN A 1005 45.79 -30.83 5.45
C ASN A 1005 45.08 -29.85 4.50
N LEU A 1006 44.00 -29.20 4.96
CA LEU A 1006 43.31 -28.15 4.20
C LEU A 1006 44.24 -26.98 3.83
N LYS A 1007 45.15 -26.59 4.73
CA LYS A 1007 46.10 -25.50 4.47
C LYS A 1007 47.06 -25.84 3.34
N GLU A 1008 47.44 -27.12 3.21
CA GLU A 1008 48.27 -27.61 2.12
C GLU A 1008 47.48 -27.68 0.80
N LEU A 1009 46.25 -28.18 0.84
CA LEU A 1009 45.37 -28.24 -0.34
C LEU A 1009 44.98 -26.85 -0.87
N LEU A 1010 44.93 -25.84 0.01
CA LEU A 1010 44.62 -24.45 -0.33
C LEU A 1010 45.88 -23.59 -0.55
N LYS A 1011 47.06 -24.18 -0.77
CA LYS A 1011 48.34 -23.45 -0.94
C LYS A 1011 48.33 -22.38 -2.05
N ASP A 1012 47.47 -22.55 -3.05
CA ASP A 1012 47.35 -21.64 -4.19
C ASP A 1012 46.41 -20.44 -3.89
N TYR A 1013 45.72 -20.45 -2.75
CA TYR A 1013 44.91 -19.33 -2.28
C TYR A 1013 45.74 -18.40 -1.39
N SER A 1014 45.54 -17.09 -1.51
CA SER A 1014 46.22 -16.09 -0.67
C SER A 1014 45.27 -15.02 -0.12
N GLY A 1015 45.72 -14.32 0.93
CA GLY A 1015 45.01 -13.18 1.50
C GLY A 1015 43.60 -13.51 2.03
N GLU A 1016 42.63 -12.67 1.66
CA GLU A 1016 41.23 -12.80 2.09
C GLU A 1016 40.52 -14.01 1.46
N ALA A 1017 40.88 -14.38 0.24
CA ALA A 1017 40.34 -15.56 -0.43
C ALA A 1017 40.69 -16.84 0.33
N PHE A 1018 41.94 -16.97 0.80
CA PHE A 1018 42.35 -18.09 1.64
C PHE A 1018 41.56 -18.16 2.95
N LYS A 1019 41.40 -17.02 3.65
CA LYS A 1019 40.68 -16.97 4.93
C LYS A 1019 39.20 -17.39 4.77
N ASN A 1020 38.54 -16.90 3.73
CA ASN A 1020 37.14 -17.20 3.46
C ASN A 1020 36.92 -18.66 3.08
N GLU A 1021 37.77 -19.20 2.18
CA GLU A 1021 37.69 -20.60 1.76
C GLU A 1021 37.98 -21.55 2.94
N MET A 1022 39.06 -21.28 3.70
CA MET A 1022 39.42 -22.03 4.89
C MET A 1022 38.30 -22.00 5.95
N GLY A 1023 37.72 -20.83 6.23
CA GLY A 1023 36.65 -20.68 7.20
C GLY A 1023 35.39 -21.47 6.84
N ALA A 1024 34.99 -21.44 5.56
CA ALA A 1024 33.83 -22.18 5.07
C ALA A 1024 34.02 -23.70 5.16
N LEU A 1025 35.16 -24.20 4.68
CA LEU A 1025 35.48 -25.63 4.68
C LEU A 1025 35.66 -26.20 6.10
N MET A 1026 36.32 -25.45 7.00
CA MET A 1026 36.46 -25.82 8.41
C MET A 1026 35.12 -25.84 9.16
N GLY A 1027 34.24 -24.88 8.86
CA GLY A 1027 32.88 -24.86 9.41
C GLY A 1027 32.06 -26.07 8.96
N PHE A 1028 32.17 -26.47 7.70
CA PHE A 1028 31.51 -27.66 7.18
C PHE A 1028 32.04 -28.95 7.83
N LEU A 1029 33.37 -29.13 7.90
CA LEU A 1029 33.99 -30.29 8.56
C LEU A 1029 33.58 -30.39 10.03
N ARG A 1030 33.60 -29.27 10.76
CA ARG A 1030 33.15 -29.23 12.15
C ARG A 1030 31.69 -29.67 12.28
N GLY A 1031 30.81 -29.26 11.36
CA GLY A 1031 29.42 -29.66 11.38
C GLY A 1031 29.21 -31.16 11.16
N ILE A 1032 29.93 -31.76 10.20
CA ILE A 1032 29.88 -33.21 9.98
C ILE A 1032 30.37 -33.98 11.20
N MET A 1033 31.41 -33.51 11.87
CA MET A 1033 32.04 -34.26 12.96
C MET A 1033 31.39 -34.08 14.34
N SER A 1034 30.56 -33.05 14.55
CA SER A 1034 30.05 -32.67 15.87
C SER A 1034 28.56 -32.97 16.11
N ASP A 1035 27.80 -33.40 15.09
CA ASP A 1035 26.34 -33.64 15.10
C ASP A 1035 25.48 -32.48 15.66
N LYS A 1036 26.08 -31.32 15.98
CA LYS A 1036 25.45 -30.16 16.62
C LYS A 1036 25.25 -28.98 15.68
N GLU A 1037 25.98 -28.93 14.56
CA GLU A 1037 25.78 -27.94 13.51
C GLU A 1037 25.19 -28.61 12.27
N LYS A 1038 24.42 -27.89 11.45
CA LYS A 1038 23.82 -28.42 10.21
C LYS A 1038 24.83 -28.32 9.06
N PRO A 1039 25.61 -29.37 8.71
CA PRO A 1039 26.64 -29.30 7.67
C PRO A 1039 26.08 -28.91 6.31
N GLU A 1040 24.87 -29.37 5.99
CA GLU A 1040 24.14 -29.02 4.76
C GLU A 1040 23.96 -27.51 4.60
N ALA A 1041 23.62 -26.79 5.68
CA ALA A 1041 23.43 -25.34 5.64
C ALA A 1041 24.73 -24.59 5.33
N ARG A 1042 25.89 -25.12 5.78
CA ARG A 1042 27.21 -24.53 5.50
C ARG A 1042 27.62 -24.76 4.04
N LEU A 1043 27.34 -25.95 3.49
CA LEU A 1043 27.60 -26.25 2.08
C LEU A 1043 26.76 -25.39 1.15
N ILE A 1044 25.48 -25.21 1.49
CA ILE A 1044 24.56 -24.32 0.79
C ILE A 1044 25.11 -22.89 0.75
N GLY A 1045 25.47 -22.33 1.90
CA GLY A 1045 26.03 -20.98 1.98
C GLY A 1045 27.32 -20.82 1.16
N HIS A 1046 28.19 -21.83 1.17
CA HIS A 1046 29.42 -21.83 0.37
C HIS A 1046 29.15 -21.86 -1.15
N ALA A 1047 28.26 -22.77 -1.58
CA ALA A 1047 27.89 -22.90 -2.99
C ALA A 1047 27.25 -21.63 -3.53
N PHE A 1048 26.34 -21.02 -2.77
CA PHE A 1048 25.65 -19.80 -3.19
C PHE A 1048 26.59 -18.60 -3.28
N ALA A 1049 27.55 -18.48 -2.35
CA ALA A 1049 28.58 -17.44 -2.44
C ALA A 1049 29.44 -17.59 -3.70
N LYS A 1050 29.79 -18.82 -4.10
CA LYS A 1050 30.51 -19.08 -5.36
C LYS A 1050 29.65 -18.77 -6.58
N ILE A 1051 28.39 -19.20 -6.60
CA ILE A 1051 27.44 -18.90 -7.68
C ILE A 1051 27.26 -17.38 -7.86
N GLN A 1052 27.06 -16.65 -6.76
CA GLN A 1052 26.96 -15.19 -6.78
C GLN A 1052 28.21 -14.54 -7.37
N LYS A 1053 29.41 -15.02 -7.00
CA LYS A 1053 30.67 -14.53 -7.56
C LYS A 1053 30.80 -14.83 -9.06
N MET A 1054 30.34 -15.98 -9.53
CA MET A 1054 30.31 -16.32 -10.97
C MET A 1054 29.39 -15.37 -11.73
N ILE A 1055 28.20 -15.10 -11.18
CA ILE A 1055 27.26 -14.13 -11.75
C ILE A 1055 27.90 -12.73 -11.79
N GLU A 1056 28.54 -12.28 -10.72
CA GLU A 1056 29.21 -10.97 -10.67
C GLU A 1056 30.38 -10.87 -11.66
N GLN A 1057 31.16 -11.95 -11.84
CA GLN A 1057 32.24 -12.00 -12.84
C GLN A 1057 31.71 -11.92 -14.27
N GLU A 1058 30.65 -12.67 -14.59
CA GLU A 1058 29.99 -12.59 -15.89
C GLU A 1058 29.32 -11.21 -16.10
N LYS A 1059 28.71 -10.63 -15.06
CA LYS A 1059 28.20 -9.25 -15.08
C LYS A 1059 29.31 -8.25 -15.40
N LYS A 1060 30.49 -8.38 -14.79
CA LYS A 1060 31.67 -7.52 -15.09
C LYS A 1060 32.19 -7.72 -16.51
N LYS A 1061 32.23 -8.96 -17.01
CA LYS A 1061 32.74 -9.30 -18.35
C LYS A 1061 31.82 -8.81 -19.47
N LYS A 1062 30.51 -8.95 -19.31
CA LYS A 1062 29.50 -8.61 -20.32
C LYS A 1062 28.91 -7.20 -20.16
N GLY A 1063 29.29 -6.46 -19.13
CA GLY A 1063 28.76 -5.13 -18.84
C GLY A 1063 27.23 -5.15 -18.67
N LYS A 1064 26.54 -4.13 -19.18
CA LYS A 1064 25.08 -4.03 -19.02
C LYS A 1064 24.27 -5.03 -19.88
N ASN A 1065 24.91 -5.81 -20.76
CA ASN A 1065 24.30 -6.95 -21.48
C ASN A 1065 24.25 -8.23 -20.64
N SER A 1066 24.63 -8.15 -19.36
CA SER A 1066 24.65 -9.26 -18.42
C SER A 1066 23.26 -9.81 -18.04
N PHE A 1067 22.16 -9.14 -18.39
CA PHE A 1067 20.83 -9.71 -18.11
C PHE A 1067 20.53 -10.92 -19.01
N TRP A 1068 21.24 -11.07 -20.13
CA TRP A 1068 21.21 -12.24 -21.01
C TRP A 1068 21.90 -13.48 -20.45
N ILE A 1069 22.45 -13.38 -19.24
CA ILE A 1069 23.17 -14.49 -18.64
C ILE A 1069 22.18 -15.64 -18.42
N VAL A 1070 22.37 -16.72 -19.19
CA VAL A 1070 22.57 -18.07 -18.68
C VAL A 1070 24.04 -18.36 -18.98
N PRO A 1071 24.90 -18.69 -18.00
CA PRO A 1071 26.30 -18.98 -18.29
C PRO A 1071 26.41 -20.28 -19.11
N GLN A 1072 26.80 -20.07 -20.38
CA GLN A 1072 26.74 -20.95 -21.56
C GLN A 1072 25.35 -21.18 -22.14
#